data_AF-A0A1Q5K7B7-F1
#
_entry.id   AF-A0A1Q5K7B7-F1
#
_cell.length_a   1.000
_cell.length_b   1.000
_cell.length_c   1.000
_cell.angle_alpha   90.00
_cell.angle_beta   90.00
_cell.angle_gamma   90.00
#
_symmetry.space_group_name_H-M   'P 1'
#
loop_
_entity.id
_entity.type
_entity.pdbx_description
1 polymer ?
#
loop_
_entity_poly.entity_id
_entity_poly.type
_entity_poly.pdbx_seq_one_letter_code
_entity_poly.pdbx_strand_id
1 'polypeptide(L)'
;MENDGTHGAWGTRGAQPPDARAGGSVPRPAGPPPAYPPRVPPPAHTPPPGTASPTADWFNAPRPEAGPGVWRYGFVPRAAERPPRPSLVGPAATLVLWLLLWLLLSARAVPYVFKPIEIITGPEWWTLGGLRDDAPGLVVDSTTLYYEVLVLILGFYAARVGGWAHVLRYFAGERYERLRLTLSVAAAVVLLWLAWTPKVPLLLVLMGSAQDWLLSGDRLKATVAAYTCYALTTAIVVWPIARAAHWGDALRDLRAGRAPGRPPVADGTAPAPADGPLRSQWPELRAAGAADAAEALTAAVHAGRLNDVDCVRVGHAWTGARGRPDRLASFTETVLRQGADAFLHPSGLRDVPRRTATHDPLTGQVRIGECADDPRNPYPRRGSGMALEPASLGTSLLVVGPPGSGKTERVVRPVVEALALRALTGQAAVLAVGAAGGGLGPDDAYDVVIRIGDPASLHDFDLYGGTTDPDEAATALAEGLAGDIPTLETRRAATALGQLLGPFRTVHGRFPSVPELRELLEGSAAALGALREALAAGGHQAMLRELEARARQAGGGADPAAVLADRIATLDRPAFAGFFATGEDARPFSLRSLGRHPLRVRVDLPERAHAEASRILARLVLAQFNAVTAARTDRALFVCLVLDDATHAVTAETVRGIRRLRSVNAGAVLALRTLDDVPEGLHTALLGAFGCTMAFPGLTTWDGKRFAEAWGKEWVEVREVAQHGVFADQPLTRALHSLRKMATGKAVTTDAVTVRQVERERWSASALAYELPHGHAVLSLTTVAGEHMPPLLVRLAG
;
A
#
# COMPACT_ATOMS: atom_id res chain seq x y z
N MET A 1 22.49 29.96 63.04
CA MET A 1 21.63 28.77 62.93
C MET A 1 22.18 27.99 61.74
N GLU A 2 23.15 27.07 61.87
CA GLU A 2 23.43 26.06 62.93
C GLU A 2 22.31 24.99 63.00
N ASN A 3 22.54 23.67 63.09
CA ASN A 3 23.75 22.81 62.97
C ASN A 3 23.31 21.31 62.88
N ASP A 4 24.08 20.28 62.50
CA ASP A 4 25.44 20.11 61.90
C ASP A 4 25.57 18.68 61.28
N GLY A 5 26.62 18.42 60.49
CA GLY A 5 27.20 17.08 60.28
C GLY A 5 26.53 16.12 59.28
N THR A 6 27.15 15.02 58.82
CA THR A 6 28.54 14.48 58.83
C THR A 6 28.56 13.30 57.82
N HIS A 7 29.61 12.83 57.13
CA HIS A 7 31.05 13.11 56.91
C HIS A 7 31.33 12.80 55.39
N GLY A 8 32.52 12.91 54.77
CA GLY A 8 33.88 13.31 55.14
C GLY A 8 34.81 13.19 53.91
N ALA A 9 36.06 13.68 53.97
CA ALA A 9 36.92 13.85 52.79
C ALA A 9 38.38 13.35 52.96
N TRP A 10 38.95 12.84 51.86
CA TRP A 10 40.38 12.56 51.63
C TRP A 10 40.68 12.82 50.14
N GLY A 11 41.82 13.38 49.71
CA GLY A 11 42.91 14.01 50.45
C GLY A 11 44.13 14.22 49.51
N THR A 12 44.61 15.46 49.35
CA THR A 12 45.65 15.81 48.34
C THR A 12 46.98 16.25 48.96
N ARG A 13 48.06 15.50 48.69
CA ARG A 13 49.51 15.83 48.79
C ARG A 13 50.26 14.81 47.90
N GLY A 14 51.38 15.07 47.22
CA GLY A 14 52.16 16.31 47.09
C GLY A 14 53.67 16.09 47.36
N ALA A 15 54.48 15.78 46.34
CA ALA A 15 55.94 15.67 46.41
C ALA A 15 56.63 15.71 45.02
N GLN A 16 57.87 16.22 44.96
CA GLN A 16 58.75 16.35 43.77
C GLN A 16 60.17 16.77 44.25
N PRO A 17 61.30 16.50 43.56
CA PRO A 17 61.67 15.44 42.60
C PRO A 17 62.71 14.47 43.24
N PRO A 18 63.55 13.73 42.48
CA PRO A 18 64.85 14.29 42.07
C PRO A 18 65.31 13.95 40.63
N ASP A 19 66.42 14.54 40.18
CA ASP A 19 66.98 14.42 38.82
C ASP A 19 67.64 13.07 38.47
N ALA A 20 67.49 12.66 37.20
CA ALA A 20 68.50 11.89 36.46
C ALA A 20 68.38 12.16 34.95
N ARG A 21 69.46 12.61 34.30
CA ARG A 21 69.55 12.77 32.83
C ARG A 21 70.26 11.57 32.19
N ALA A 22 69.70 10.98 31.13
CA ALA A 22 70.47 10.44 30.00
C ALA A 22 69.59 9.97 28.81
N GLY A 23 69.86 10.49 27.61
CA GLY A 23 69.63 9.80 26.33
C GLY A 23 68.18 9.65 25.82
N GLY A 24 68.04 9.49 24.50
CA GLY A 24 66.78 9.13 23.84
C GLY A 24 66.13 10.26 23.05
N SER A 25 66.33 10.28 21.74
CA SER A 25 65.62 11.19 20.81
C SER A 25 64.14 10.86 20.75
N VAL A 26 63.27 11.84 21.06
CA VAL A 26 61.82 11.71 20.84
C VAL A 26 61.55 11.64 19.32
N PRO A 27 60.86 10.61 18.80
CA PRO A 27 60.52 10.54 17.40
C PRO A 27 59.49 11.62 17.03
N ARG A 28 59.64 12.24 15.87
CA ARG A 28 58.63 13.16 15.31
C ARG A 28 57.32 12.40 15.05
N PRO A 29 56.14 13.05 15.18
CA PRO A 29 54.90 12.48 14.66
C PRO A 29 55.04 12.20 13.16
N ALA A 30 54.47 11.09 12.70
CA ALA A 30 54.57 10.69 11.31
C ALA A 30 53.87 11.71 10.38
N GLY A 31 54.54 12.08 9.29
CA GLY A 31 53.92 12.84 8.21
C GLY A 31 52.87 12.02 7.47
N PRO A 32 51.95 12.66 6.72
CA PRO A 32 50.97 11.95 5.91
C PRO A 32 51.66 11.06 4.87
N PRO A 33 51.08 9.89 4.51
CA PRO A 33 51.65 9.00 3.52
C PRO A 33 51.71 9.68 2.13
N PRO A 34 52.68 9.32 1.28
CA PRO A 34 52.81 9.89 -0.05
C PRO A 34 51.55 9.61 -0.89
N ALA A 35 51.09 10.63 -1.62
CA ALA A 35 49.92 10.50 -2.49
C ALA A 35 50.19 9.49 -3.62
N TYR A 36 49.39 8.44 -3.68
CA TYR A 36 49.32 7.61 -4.89
C TYR A 36 48.76 8.44 -6.05
N PRO A 37 49.29 8.30 -7.27
CA PRO A 37 48.69 8.92 -8.45
C PRO A 37 47.26 8.37 -8.64
N PRO A 38 46.33 9.19 -9.16
CA PRO A 38 44.94 8.76 -9.31
C PRO A 38 44.85 7.54 -10.23
N ARG A 39 44.32 6.44 -9.71
CA ARG A 39 43.93 5.29 -10.53
C ARG A 39 42.81 5.75 -11.46
N VAL A 40 43.13 5.98 -12.72
CA VAL A 40 42.14 6.09 -13.79
C VAL A 40 41.28 4.82 -13.72
N PRO A 41 39.94 4.92 -13.61
CA PRO A 41 39.10 3.74 -13.63
C PRO A 41 39.27 3.04 -14.99
N PRO A 42 39.31 1.70 -15.05
CA PRO A 42 39.33 1.01 -16.32
C PRO A 42 38.10 1.43 -17.15
N PRO A 43 38.23 1.59 -18.48
CA PRO A 43 37.08 1.93 -19.31
C PRO A 43 35.98 0.89 -19.09
N ALA A 44 34.76 1.38 -18.85
CA ALA A 44 33.62 0.53 -18.54
C ALA A 44 33.50 -0.57 -19.60
N HIS A 45 33.46 -1.83 -19.16
CA HIS A 45 33.38 -2.96 -20.08
C HIS A 45 32.12 -2.81 -20.95
N THR A 46 32.34 -2.65 -22.27
CA THR A 46 31.29 -2.84 -23.26
C THR A 46 30.68 -4.23 -23.03
N PRO A 47 29.35 -4.33 -22.76
CA PRO A 47 28.73 -5.62 -22.53
C PRO A 47 28.92 -6.56 -23.73
N PRO A 48 28.99 -7.88 -23.52
CA PRO A 48 29.07 -8.82 -24.63
C PRO A 48 27.83 -8.68 -25.53
N PRO A 49 27.98 -8.75 -26.86
CA PRO A 49 26.87 -8.57 -27.80
C PRO A 49 25.83 -9.67 -27.58
N GLY A 50 24.71 -9.32 -26.95
CA GLY A 50 23.63 -10.26 -26.58
C GLY A 50 22.94 -9.92 -25.26
N THR A 51 23.59 -9.21 -24.33
CA THR A 51 22.90 -8.64 -23.16
C THR A 51 22.13 -7.39 -23.58
N ALA A 52 20.83 -7.32 -23.27
CA ALA A 52 20.03 -6.12 -23.45
C ALA A 52 20.56 -4.95 -22.61
N SER A 53 20.24 -3.70 -23.00
CA SER A 53 20.59 -2.55 -22.17
C SER A 53 19.68 -2.47 -20.94
N PRO A 54 20.16 -1.99 -19.77
CA PRO A 54 19.32 -1.84 -18.58
C PRO A 54 18.06 -1.00 -18.83
N THR A 55 18.15 0.02 -19.71
CA THR A 55 16.98 0.80 -20.15
C THR A 55 15.99 -0.05 -20.96
N ALA A 56 16.46 -0.93 -21.86
CA ALA A 56 15.57 -1.82 -22.62
C ALA A 56 14.83 -2.79 -21.69
N ASP A 57 15.55 -3.43 -20.75
CA ASP A 57 14.95 -4.34 -19.77
C ASP A 57 13.94 -3.61 -18.88
N TRP A 58 14.30 -2.44 -18.34
CA TRP A 58 13.38 -1.61 -17.55
C TRP A 58 12.14 -1.19 -18.34
N PHE A 59 12.29 -0.83 -19.62
CA PHE A 59 11.17 -0.36 -20.44
C PHE A 59 10.26 -1.51 -20.89
N ASN A 60 10.82 -2.71 -21.10
CA ASN A 60 10.09 -3.92 -21.46
C ASN A 60 9.43 -4.61 -20.25
N ALA A 61 9.93 -4.39 -19.03
CA ALA A 61 9.45 -5.07 -17.82
C ALA A 61 7.93 -4.93 -17.60
N PRO A 62 7.23 -6.03 -17.23
CA PRO A 62 5.79 -6.01 -17.00
C PRO A 62 5.43 -5.11 -15.81
N ARG A 63 4.36 -4.35 -16.01
CA ARG A 63 3.73 -3.46 -15.04
C ARG A 63 2.22 -3.74 -15.05
N PRO A 64 1.76 -4.83 -14.42
CA PRO A 64 0.36 -5.18 -14.39
C PRO A 64 -0.46 -4.10 -13.67
N GLU A 65 -1.72 -3.94 -14.06
CA GLU A 65 -2.66 -3.14 -13.28
C GLU A 65 -2.84 -3.79 -11.90
N ALA A 66 -2.66 -2.98 -10.86
CA ALA A 66 -2.67 -3.38 -9.47
C ALA A 66 -3.22 -2.23 -8.63
N GLY A 67 -4.04 -2.59 -7.65
CA GLY A 67 -4.76 -1.64 -6.81
C GLY A 67 -3.84 -0.70 -6.03
N PRO A 68 -4.39 0.42 -5.52
CA PRO A 68 -3.64 1.61 -5.11
C PRO A 68 -2.49 1.33 -4.16
N GLY A 69 -1.38 2.02 -4.36
CA GLY A 69 -0.15 1.89 -3.57
C GLY A 69 0.77 0.72 -3.93
N VAL A 70 0.38 -0.20 -4.82
CA VAL A 70 1.28 -1.29 -5.25
C VAL A 70 2.34 -0.74 -6.21
N TRP A 71 3.61 -1.00 -5.89
CA TRP A 71 4.74 -0.84 -6.80
C TRP A 71 4.61 -1.82 -7.97
N ARG A 72 4.35 -1.31 -9.19
CA ARG A 72 3.99 -2.14 -10.35
C ARG A 72 5.18 -2.74 -11.10
N TYR A 73 6.36 -2.12 -11.03
CA TYR A 73 7.55 -2.60 -11.75
C TYR A 73 8.01 -3.97 -11.22
N GLY A 74 7.82 -5.02 -12.04
CA GLY A 74 8.13 -6.39 -11.66
C GLY A 74 7.17 -6.99 -10.62
N PHE A 75 5.95 -6.45 -10.49
CA PHE A 75 4.98 -6.95 -9.51
C PHE A 75 4.50 -8.37 -9.84
N VAL A 76 4.61 -9.26 -8.86
CA VAL A 76 4.05 -10.63 -8.89
C VAL A 76 3.08 -10.78 -7.71
N PRO A 77 1.79 -11.09 -7.94
CA PRO A 77 0.83 -11.33 -6.86
C PRO A 77 1.25 -12.47 -5.93
N ARG A 78 1.08 -12.30 -4.60
CA ARG A 78 1.35 -13.36 -3.62
C ARG A 78 0.36 -14.52 -3.82
N ALA A 79 0.88 -15.73 -3.97
CA ALA A 79 0.06 -16.94 -4.12
C ALA A 79 -0.89 -17.11 -2.92
N ALA A 80 -2.13 -17.56 -3.20
CA ALA A 80 -3.23 -17.59 -2.23
C ALA A 80 -2.89 -18.31 -0.92
N GLU A 81 -3.43 -17.81 0.20
CA GLU A 81 -3.18 -18.37 1.53
C GLU A 81 -3.64 -19.83 1.61
N ARG A 82 -2.75 -20.71 2.05
CA ARG A 82 -3.07 -22.13 2.22
C ARG A 82 -3.97 -22.30 3.45
N PRO A 83 -5.09 -23.04 3.37
CA PRO A 83 -5.94 -23.24 4.53
C PRO A 83 -5.19 -23.91 5.70
N PRO A 84 -5.61 -23.67 6.95
CA PRO A 84 -4.99 -24.26 8.13
C PRO A 84 -5.08 -25.79 8.09
N ARG A 85 -4.11 -26.47 8.70
CA ARG A 85 -4.06 -27.94 8.75
C ARG A 85 -5.28 -28.50 9.50
N PRO A 86 -6.09 -29.39 8.89
CA PRO A 86 -7.24 -29.98 9.56
C PRO A 86 -6.80 -30.92 10.69
N SER A 87 -7.54 -30.93 11.79
CA SER A 87 -7.27 -31.81 12.93
C SER A 87 -7.55 -33.28 12.58
N LEU A 88 -6.58 -34.14 12.79
CA LEU A 88 -6.71 -35.60 12.57
C LEU A 88 -7.47 -36.32 13.70
N VAL A 89 -7.76 -35.63 14.81
CA VAL A 89 -8.37 -36.25 16.03
C VAL A 89 -9.79 -36.76 15.76
N GLY A 90 -10.62 -35.99 15.05
CA GLY A 90 -11.96 -36.41 14.64
C GLY A 90 -11.95 -37.65 13.74
N PRO A 91 -11.22 -37.64 12.60
CA PRO A 91 -11.05 -38.81 11.73
C PRO A 91 -10.57 -40.05 12.49
N ALA A 92 -9.52 -39.93 13.30
CA ALA A 92 -8.97 -41.05 14.07
C ALA A 92 -9.97 -41.61 15.09
N ALA A 93 -10.74 -40.74 15.77
CA ALA A 93 -11.75 -41.17 16.72
C ALA A 93 -12.90 -41.96 16.07
N THR A 94 -13.37 -41.57 14.88
CA THR A 94 -14.43 -42.35 14.20
C THR A 94 -13.91 -43.65 13.61
N LEU A 95 -12.64 -43.72 13.19
CA LEU A 95 -12.00 -44.97 12.78
C LEU A 95 -11.88 -45.97 13.94
N VAL A 96 -11.42 -45.53 15.12
CA VAL A 96 -11.35 -46.39 16.32
C VAL A 96 -12.74 -46.86 16.75
N LEU A 97 -13.74 -45.98 16.72
CA LEU A 97 -15.13 -46.34 17.01
C LEU A 97 -15.68 -47.37 16.02
N TRP A 98 -15.40 -47.22 14.72
CA TRP A 98 -15.81 -48.21 13.72
C TRP A 98 -15.10 -49.55 13.89
N LEU A 99 -13.80 -49.57 14.16
CA LEU A 99 -13.06 -50.82 14.42
C LEU A 99 -13.60 -51.57 15.65
N LEU A 100 -13.99 -50.84 16.71
CA LEU A 100 -14.63 -51.42 17.89
C LEU A 100 -16.03 -51.97 17.57
N LEU A 101 -16.82 -51.26 16.76
CA LEU A 101 -18.14 -51.71 16.32
C LEU A 101 -18.04 -52.92 15.37
N TRP A 102 -17.04 -52.98 14.49
CA TRP A 102 -16.73 -54.14 13.65
C TRP A 102 -16.36 -55.36 14.50
N LEU A 103 -15.53 -55.19 15.54
CA LEU A 103 -15.19 -56.26 16.47
C LEU A 103 -16.43 -56.79 17.20
N LEU A 104 -17.30 -55.92 17.71
CA LEU A 104 -18.54 -56.33 18.38
C LEU A 104 -19.54 -57.02 17.43
N LEU A 105 -19.65 -56.56 16.19
CA LEU A 105 -20.55 -57.16 15.18
C LEU A 105 -20.02 -58.52 14.68
N SER A 106 -18.71 -58.64 14.42
CA SER A 106 -18.08 -59.91 14.01
C SER A 106 -18.14 -60.97 15.13
N ALA A 107 -18.01 -60.54 16.39
CA ALA A 107 -18.25 -61.39 17.56
C ALA A 107 -19.74 -61.66 17.86
N ARG A 108 -20.68 -61.13 17.05
CA ARG A 108 -22.14 -61.15 17.25
C ARG A 108 -22.60 -60.70 18.65
N ALA A 109 -21.81 -59.87 19.32
CA ALA A 109 -21.97 -59.49 20.72
C ALA A 109 -22.99 -58.35 20.96
N VAL A 110 -23.68 -57.89 19.90
CA VAL A 110 -24.65 -56.78 19.98
C VAL A 110 -26.09 -57.33 19.99
N PRO A 111 -26.85 -57.19 21.10
CA PRO A 111 -28.21 -57.70 21.19
C PRO A 111 -29.15 -57.13 20.13
N TYR A 112 -30.17 -57.93 19.74
CA TYR A 112 -31.24 -57.60 18.79
C TYR A 112 -30.83 -57.28 17.34
N VAL A 113 -29.55 -57.06 17.04
CA VAL A 113 -29.06 -56.79 15.66
C VAL A 113 -29.38 -57.93 14.68
N PHE A 114 -29.54 -59.17 15.19
CA PHE A 114 -29.95 -60.33 14.39
C PHE A 114 -31.43 -60.35 13.98
N LYS A 115 -32.32 -59.57 14.64
CA LYS A 115 -33.78 -59.66 14.42
C LYS A 115 -34.22 -59.43 12.96
N PRO A 116 -33.64 -58.49 12.17
CA PRO A 116 -34.02 -58.33 10.77
C PRO A 116 -33.69 -59.53 9.90
N ILE A 117 -32.54 -60.18 10.12
CA ILE A 117 -32.12 -61.35 9.33
C ILE A 117 -32.83 -62.64 9.80
N GLU A 118 -33.19 -62.75 11.08
CA GLU A 118 -34.09 -63.80 11.61
C GLU A 118 -35.46 -63.78 10.91
N ILE A 119 -36.05 -62.59 10.71
CA ILE A 119 -37.33 -62.43 9.98
C ILE A 119 -37.21 -62.85 8.50
N ILE A 120 -36.04 -62.63 7.88
CA ILE A 120 -35.79 -62.95 6.47
C ILE A 120 -35.46 -64.44 6.25
N THR A 121 -34.79 -65.09 7.22
CA THR A 121 -34.29 -66.47 7.09
C THR A 121 -35.19 -67.52 7.71
N GLY A 122 -36.16 -67.13 8.54
CA GLY A 122 -37.06 -68.04 9.27
C GLY A 122 -36.60 -68.22 10.74
N PRO A 123 -37.47 -67.95 11.74
CA PRO A 123 -37.09 -68.01 13.15
C PRO A 123 -36.71 -69.41 13.64
N GLU A 124 -37.10 -70.47 12.93
CA GLU A 124 -36.79 -71.87 13.26
C GLU A 124 -35.28 -72.19 13.26
N TRP A 125 -34.48 -71.40 12.53
CA TRP A 125 -33.01 -71.53 12.45
C TRP A 125 -32.25 -70.79 13.55
N TRP A 126 -32.96 -70.10 14.46
CA TRP A 126 -32.38 -69.21 15.47
C TRP A 126 -32.73 -69.64 16.89
N THR A 127 -31.73 -69.67 17.78
CA THR A 127 -31.89 -70.05 19.19
C THR A 127 -31.11 -69.10 20.09
N LEU A 128 -31.78 -68.47 21.06
CA LEU A 128 -31.18 -67.53 22.04
C LEU A 128 -30.38 -66.37 21.40
N GLY A 129 -30.65 -66.01 20.14
CA GLY A 129 -29.93 -64.99 19.38
C GLY A 129 -28.68 -65.48 18.64
N GLY A 130 -28.32 -66.76 18.81
CA GLY A 130 -27.41 -67.48 17.94
C GLY A 130 -28.14 -68.09 16.73
N LEU A 131 -27.38 -68.39 15.68
CA LEU A 131 -27.80 -69.26 14.59
C LEU A 131 -27.49 -70.71 14.99
N ARG A 132 -28.37 -71.67 14.69
CA ARG A 132 -28.17 -73.08 15.05
C ARG A 132 -27.11 -73.76 14.19
N ASP A 133 -26.45 -74.78 14.75
CA ASP A 133 -25.43 -75.59 14.06
C ASP A 133 -25.99 -76.47 12.94
N ASP A 134 -27.31 -76.71 12.91
CA ASP A 134 -28.04 -77.45 11.87
C ASP A 134 -28.65 -76.55 10.77
N ALA A 135 -28.29 -75.26 10.74
CA ALA A 135 -28.81 -74.31 9.74
C ALA A 135 -28.28 -74.58 8.31
N PRO A 136 -29.11 -74.45 7.25
CA PRO A 136 -28.67 -74.58 5.86
C PRO A 136 -27.58 -73.57 5.51
N GLY A 137 -26.63 -73.96 4.64
CA GLY A 137 -25.52 -73.10 4.22
C GLY A 137 -25.96 -71.72 3.71
N LEU A 138 -27.05 -71.65 2.95
CA LEU A 138 -27.65 -70.39 2.47
C LEU A 138 -28.06 -69.45 3.62
N VAL A 139 -28.49 -69.97 4.77
CA VAL A 139 -28.85 -69.18 5.97
C VAL A 139 -27.60 -68.67 6.68
N VAL A 140 -26.57 -69.51 6.79
CA VAL A 140 -25.25 -69.15 7.35
C VAL A 140 -24.58 -68.05 6.51
N ASP A 141 -24.60 -68.20 5.19
CA ASP A 141 -24.07 -67.25 4.22
C ASP A 141 -24.87 -65.93 4.22
N SER A 142 -26.20 -65.99 4.18
CA SER A 142 -27.06 -64.79 4.24
C SER A 142 -26.87 -64.01 5.55
N THR A 143 -26.70 -64.73 6.67
CA THR A 143 -26.39 -64.13 7.97
C THR A 143 -25.03 -63.44 7.96
N THR A 144 -24.01 -64.08 7.41
CA THR A 144 -22.66 -63.51 7.32
C THR A 144 -22.63 -62.28 6.42
N LEU A 145 -23.30 -62.34 5.26
CA LEU A 145 -23.46 -61.21 4.33
C LEU A 145 -24.16 -60.01 4.99
N TYR A 146 -25.21 -60.24 5.79
CA TYR A 146 -25.92 -59.19 6.53
C TYR A 146 -24.99 -58.42 7.49
N TYR A 147 -24.17 -59.12 8.29
CA TYR A 147 -23.24 -58.48 9.21
C TYR A 147 -22.12 -57.70 8.48
N GLU A 148 -21.56 -58.24 7.41
CA GLU A 148 -20.53 -57.54 6.61
C GLU A 148 -21.09 -56.27 5.92
N VAL A 149 -22.31 -56.33 5.38
CA VAL A 149 -22.99 -55.15 4.81
C VAL A 149 -23.26 -54.10 5.89
N LEU A 150 -23.68 -54.50 7.09
CA LEU A 150 -23.91 -53.58 8.22
C LEU A 150 -22.61 -52.89 8.66
N VAL A 151 -21.50 -53.64 8.75
CA VAL A 151 -20.16 -53.10 9.06
C VAL A 151 -19.70 -52.10 8.00
N LEU A 152 -19.94 -52.38 6.71
CA LEU A 152 -19.58 -51.49 5.60
C LEU A 152 -20.38 -50.19 5.61
N ILE A 153 -21.70 -50.25 5.83
CA ILE A 153 -22.59 -49.08 5.95
C ILE A 153 -22.14 -48.21 7.14
N LEU A 154 -21.86 -48.84 8.28
CA LEU A 154 -21.42 -48.16 9.50
C LEU A 154 -20.04 -47.53 9.33
N GLY A 155 -19.14 -48.16 8.56
CA GLY A 155 -17.83 -47.64 8.18
C GLY A 155 -17.93 -46.44 7.25
N PHE A 156 -18.83 -46.47 6.27
CA PHE A 156 -19.11 -45.31 5.41
C PHE A 156 -19.64 -44.12 6.23
N TYR A 157 -20.54 -44.38 7.19
CA TYR A 157 -21.05 -43.34 8.09
C TYR A 157 -19.93 -42.77 8.99
N ALA A 158 -19.10 -43.62 9.59
CA ALA A 158 -17.94 -43.20 10.40
C ALA A 158 -16.90 -42.40 9.58
N ALA A 159 -16.65 -42.78 8.32
CA ALA A 159 -15.79 -42.05 7.41
C ALA A 159 -16.36 -40.66 7.05
N ARG A 160 -17.68 -40.57 6.85
CA ARG A 160 -18.40 -39.32 6.57
C ARG A 160 -18.38 -38.38 7.78
N VAL A 161 -18.76 -38.86 8.96
CA VAL A 161 -18.78 -38.09 10.22
C VAL A 161 -17.38 -37.67 10.64
N GLY A 162 -16.37 -38.53 10.45
CA GLY A 162 -14.97 -38.21 10.72
C GLY A 162 -14.34 -37.19 9.78
N GLY A 163 -15.04 -36.74 8.73
CA GLY A 163 -14.52 -35.74 7.80
C GLY A 163 -13.33 -36.22 6.95
N TRP A 164 -13.15 -37.53 6.78
CA TRP A 164 -12.00 -38.12 6.07
C TRP A 164 -11.83 -37.57 4.63
N ALA A 165 -12.95 -37.28 3.94
CA ALA A 165 -12.93 -36.66 2.61
C ALA A 165 -12.42 -35.19 2.60
N HIS A 166 -12.40 -34.49 3.73
CA HIS A 166 -11.75 -33.17 3.85
C HIS A 166 -10.25 -33.32 4.09
N VAL A 167 -9.83 -34.25 4.96
CA VAL A 167 -8.42 -34.61 5.18
C VAL A 167 -7.74 -35.06 3.89
N LEU A 168 -8.38 -35.97 3.13
CA LEU A 168 -7.85 -36.46 1.85
C LEU A 168 -7.71 -35.33 0.81
N ARG A 169 -8.66 -34.38 0.75
CA ARG A 169 -8.53 -33.20 -0.12
C ARG A 169 -7.34 -32.32 0.30
N TYR A 170 -7.16 -32.10 1.60
CA TYR A 170 -6.07 -31.27 2.13
C TYR A 170 -4.69 -31.84 1.79
N PHE A 171 -4.46 -33.13 2.05
CA PHE A 171 -3.15 -33.76 1.85
C PHE A 171 -2.86 -34.14 0.38
N ALA A 172 -3.88 -34.41 -0.44
CA ALA A 172 -3.69 -34.72 -1.85
C ALA A 172 -3.57 -33.45 -2.73
N GLY A 173 -4.20 -32.34 -2.34
CA GLY A 173 -4.21 -31.09 -3.10
C GLY A 173 -4.69 -31.31 -4.54
N GLU A 174 -3.93 -30.78 -5.51
CA GLU A 174 -4.15 -30.98 -6.96
C GLU A 174 -4.25 -32.46 -7.38
N ARG A 175 -3.62 -33.36 -6.63
CA ARG A 175 -3.64 -34.81 -6.92
C ARG A 175 -4.92 -35.49 -6.45
N TYR A 176 -5.81 -34.78 -5.75
CA TYR A 176 -7.03 -35.36 -5.17
C TYR A 176 -7.90 -36.10 -6.19
N GLU A 177 -8.09 -35.55 -7.39
CA GLU A 177 -8.91 -36.22 -8.42
C GLU A 177 -8.29 -37.53 -8.91
N ARG A 178 -6.98 -37.53 -9.16
CA ARG A 178 -6.25 -38.76 -9.52
C ARG A 178 -6.29 -39.77 -8.38
N LEU A 179 -6.08 -39.33 -7.14
CA LEU A 179 -6.11 -40.17 -5.94
C LEU A 179 -7.52 -40.77 -5.72
N ARG A 180 -8.58 -39.97 -5.88
CA ARG A 180 -9.99 -40.38 -5.81
C ARG A 180 -10.29 -41.49 -6.79
N LEU A 181 -9.88 -41.31 -8.05
CA LEU A 181 -10.05 -42.33 -9.09
C LEU A 181 -9.25 -43.60 -8.75
N THR A 182 -7.94 -43.51 -8.47
CA THR A 182 -7.12 -44.70 -8.16
C THR A 182 -7.59 -45.45 -6.92
N LEU A 183 -8.00 -44.74 -5.85
CA LEU A 183 -8.53 -45.39 -4.64
C LEU A 183 -9.89 -46.04 -4.90
N SER A 184 -10.76 -45.43 -5.72
CA SER A 184 -12.05 -46.04 -6.06
C SER A 184 -11.91 -47.29 -6.93
N VAL A 185 -10.95 -47.31 -7.87
CA VAL A 185 -10.65 -48.50 -8.68
C VAL A 185 -10.03 -49.59 -7.82
N ALA A 186 -9.07 -49.25 -6.95
CA ALA A 186 -8.49 -50.20 -6.01
C ALA A 186 -9.54 -50.79 -5.05
N ALA A 187 -10.44 -49.95 -4.50
CA ALA A 187 -11.53 -50.41 -3.65
C ALA A 187 -12.51 -51.33 -4.38
N ALA A 188 -12.86 -51.01 -5.64
CA ALA A 188 -13.71 -51.88 -6.46
C ALA A 188 -13.05 -53.24 -6.73
N VAL A 189 -11.76 -53.27 -7.06
CA VAL A 189 -10.99 -54.53 -7.25
C VAL A 189 -10.91 -55.34 -5.96
N VAL A 190 -10.62 -54.70 -4.82
CA VAL A 190 -10.54 -55.39 -3.51
C VAL A 190 -11.91 -55.93 -3.07
N LEU A 191 -12.99 -55.17 -3.24
CA LEU A 191 -14.34 -55.63 -2.89
C LEU A 191 -14.83 -56.75 -3.83
N LEU A 192 -14.50 -56.69 -5.12
CA LEU A 192 -14.83 -57.75 -6.07
C LEU A 192 -14.01 -59.03 -5.79
N TRP A 193 -12.73 -58.89 -5.44
CA TRP A 193 -11.91 -60.01 -4.96
C TRP A 193 -12.48 -60.61 -3.67
N LEU A 194 -12.86 -59.79 -2.68
CA LEU A 194 -13.48 -60.27 -1.45
C LEU A 194 -14.79 -61.01 -1.71
N ALA A 195 -15.64 -60.53 -2.63
CA ALA A 195 -16.89 -61.19 -3.02
C ALA A 195 -16.71 -62.47 -3.86
N TRP A 196 -15.53 -62.67 -4.45
CA TRP A 196 -15.12 -63.94 -5.09
C TRP A 196 -14.45 -64.92 -4.10
N THR A 197 -13.88 -64.44 -2.99
CA THR A 197 -13.47 -65.32 -1.90
C THR A 197 -14.67 -65.73 -1.04
N PRO A 198 -14.69 -66.93 -0.42
CA PRO A 198 -15.76 -67.35 0.49
C PRO A 198 -15.78 -66.58 1.84
N LYS A 199 -15.11 -65.43 1.94
CA LYS A 199 -15.13 -64.56 3.13
C LYS A 199 -16.29 -63.56 3.12
N VAL A 200 -16.73 -63.12 1.94
CA VAL A 200 -17.93 -62.29 1.77
C VAL A 200 -18.87 -63.06 0.86
N PRO A 201 -19.84 -63.83 1.39
CA PRO A 201 -20.58 -64.84 0.62
C PRO A 201 -21.66 -64.25 -0.32
N LEU A 202 -21.46 -63.04 -0.85
CA LEU A 202 -22.37 -62.38 -1.79
C LEU A 202 -22.64 -63.25 -3.03
N LEU A 203 -21.59 -63.85 -3.61
CA LEU A 203 -21.75 -64.79 -4.72
C LEU A 203 -22.43 -66.10 -4.29
N LEU A 204 -22.15 -66.60 -3.09
CA LEU A 204 -22.73 -67.85 -2.57
C LEU A 204 -24.23 -67.71 -2.29
N VAL A 205 -24.68 -66.60 -1.72
CA VAL A 205 -26.10 -66.28 -1.55
C VAL A 205 -26.81 -66.16 -2.90
N LEU A 206 -26.19 -65.51 -3.89
CA LEU A 206 -26.74 -65.39 -5.26
C LEU A 206 -26.74 -66.72 -6.01
N MET A 207 -25.78 -67.61 -5.76
CA MET A 207 -25.78 -68.98 -6.29
C MET A 207 -26.88 -69.83 -5.64
N GLY A 208 -27.00 -69.78 -4.32
CA GLY A 208 -28.02 -70.53 -3.57
C GLY A 208 -29.45 -70.10 -3.90
N SER A 209 -29.69 -68.80 -4.15
CA SER A 209 -31.01 -68.33 -4.63
C SER A 209 -31.35 -68.75 -6.06
N ALA A 210 -30.36 -69.21 -6.83
CA ALA A 210 -30.51 -69.75 -8.19
C ALA A 210 -30.32 -71.29 -8.25
N GLN A 211 -30.30 -71.97 -7.10
CA GLN A 211 -29.91 -73.38 -6.98
C GLN A 211 -30.75 -74.32 -7.85
N ASP A 212 -32.07 -74.11 -7.93
CA ASP A 212 -32.98 -74.91 -8.78
C ASP A 212 -32.62 -74.83 -10.28
N TRP A 213 -32.12 -73.68 -10.75
CA TRP A 213 -31.71 -73.49 -12.14
C TRP A 213 -30.30 -74.04 -12.40
N LEU A 214 -29.40 -73.91 -11.42
CA LEU A 214 -28.04 -74.46 -11.48
C LEU A 214 -28.03 -76.00 -11.46
N LEU A 215 -28.96 -76.62 -10.74
CA LEU A 215 -29.13 -78.07 -10.65
C LEU A 215 -30.08 -78.66 -11.71
N SER A 216 -30.67 -77.83 -12.59
CA SER A 216 -31.74 -78.23 -13.53
C SER A 216 -31.37 -79.25 -14.63
N GLY A 217 -30.16 -79.83 -14.61
CA GLY A 217 -29.63 -80.80 -15.58
C GLY A 217 -29.31 -80.24 -16.97
N ASP A 218 -29.97 -79.14 -17.36
CA ASP A 218 -29.78 -78.44 -18.62
C ASP A 218 -28.53 -77.53 -18.55
N ARG A 219 -27.51 -77.88 -19.35
CA ARG A 219 -26.24 -77.14 -19.42
C ARG A 219 -26.43 -75.67 -19.81
N LEU A 220 -27.43 -75.33 -20.64
CA LEU A 220 -27.65 -73.94 -21.05
C LEU A 220 -28.24 -73.13 -19.88
N LYS A 221 -29.23 -73.68 -19.17
CA LYS A 221 -29.83 -73.00 -18.00
C LYS A 221 -28.82 -72.80 -16.87
N ALA A 222 -28.05 -73.82 -16.52
CA ALA A 222 -27.01 -73.73 -15.51
C ALA A 222 -25.92 -72.70 -15.88
N THR A 223 -25.49 -72.68 -17.15
CA THR A 223 -24.50 -71.70 -17.65
C THR A 223 -25.04 -70.27 -17.61
N VAL A 224 -26.28 -70.04 -18.05
CA VAL A 224 -26.92 -68.72 -18.01
C VAL A 224 -27.12 -68.25 -16.56
N ALA A 225 -27.57 -69.13 -15.65
CA ALA A 225 -27.69 -68.81 -14.23
C ALA A 225 -26.34 -68.40 -13.62
N ALA A 226 -25.28 -69.17 -13.88
CA ALA A 226 -23.93 -68.89 -13.40
C ALA A 226 -23.42 -67.51 -13.85
N TYR A 227 -23.43 -67.23 -15.16
CA TYR A 227 -22.99 -65.93 -15.68
C TYR A 227 -23.88 -64.77 -15.23
N THR A 228 -25.19 -64.99 -15.03
CA THR A 228 -26.11 -63.97 -14.50
C THR A 228 -25.74 -63.60 -13.06
N CYS A 229 -25.48 -64.58 -12.19
CA CYS A 229 -25.05 -64.30 -10.81
C CYS A 229 -23.68 -63.59 -10.77
N TYR A 230 -22.71 -63.99 -11.61
CA TYR A 230 -21.43 -63.27 -11.72
C TYR A 230 -21.60 -61.82 -12.20
N ALA A 231 -22.47 -61.58 -13.18
CA ALA A 231 -22.78 -60.24 -13.68
C ALA A 231 -23.48 -59.39 -12.60
N LEU A 232 -24.42 -59.98 -11.84
CA LEU A 232 -25.09 -59.32 -10.72
C LEU A 232 -24.13 -58.99 -9.58
N THR A 233 -23.27 -59.92 -9.15
CA THR A 233 -22.22 -59.65 -8.13
C THR A 233 -21.33 -58.50 -8.58
N THR A 234 -20.87 -58.52 -9.83
CA THR A 234 -20.03 -57.45 -10.39
C THR A 234 -20.76 -56.12 -10.45
N ALA A 235 -22.03 -56.09 -10.85
CA ALA A 235 -22.84 -54.88 -10.89
C ALA A 235 -23.08 -54.30 -9.48
N ILE A 236 -23.47 -55.14 -8.51
CA ILE A 236 -23.74 -54.75 -7.12
C ILE A 236 -22.50 -54.11 -6.47
N VAL A 237 -21.30 -54.65 -6.73
CA VAL A 237 -20.05 -54.09 -6.20
C VAL A 237 -19.60 -52.85 -6.97
N VAL A 238 -19.52 -52.91 -8.31
CA VAL A 238 -18.84 -51.87 -9.11
C VAL A 238 -19.73 -50.66 -9.39
N TRP A 239 -21.03 -50.83 -9.62
CA TRP A 239 -21.94 -49.73 -9.96
C TRP A 239 -22.01 -48.60 -8.92
N PRO A 240 -22.19 -48.86 -7.60
CA PRO A 240 -22.25 -47.78 -6.62
C PRO A 240 -20.91 -47.04 -6.48
N ILE A 241 -19.78 -47.75 -6.61
CA ILE A 241 -18.44 -47.16 -6.55
C ILE A 241 -18.20 -46.28 -7.78
N ALA A 242 -18.46 -46.80 -8.99
CA ALA A 242 -18.29 -46.07 -10.23
C ALA A 242 -19.17 -44.81 -10.31
N ARG A 243 -20.38 -44.87 -9.72
CA ARG A 243 -21.29 -43.72 -9.62
C ARG A 243 -20.84 -42.71 -8.56
N ALA A 244 -20.39 -43.14 -7.38
CA ALA A 244 -19.90 -42.25 -6.33
C ALA A 244 -18.54 -41.59 -6.69
N ALA A 245 -17.70 -42.27 -7.48
CA ALA A 245 -16.39 -41.80 -7.90
C ALA A 245 -16.35 -41.22 -9.32
N HIS A 246 -17.51 -40.97 -9.95
CA HIS A 246 -17.62 -40.25 -11.23
C HIS A 246 -16.82 -40.87 -12.39
N TRP A 247 -16.78 -42.21 -12.51
CA TRP A 247 -15.97 -42.87 -13.55
C TRP A 247 -16.38 -42.49 -14.97
N GLY A 248 -17.66 -42.14 -15.21
CA GLY A 248 -18.15 -41.65 -16.50
C GLY A 248 -17.62 -40.27 -16.92
N ASP A 249 -16.99 -39.53 -16.00
CA ASP A 249 -16.33 -38.26 -16.30
C ASP A 249 -14.87 -38.53 -16.70
N ALA A 250 -14.15 -39.33 -15.91
CA ALA A 250 -12.80 -39.80 -16.24
C ALA A 250 -12.73 -40.60 -17.56
N LEU A 251 -13.74 -41.43 -17.85
CA LEU A 251 -13.86 -42.15 -19.13
C LEU A 251 -14.13 -41.22 -20.32
N ARG A 252 -14.73 -40.04 -20.10
CA ARG A 252 -14.89 -39.01 -21.14
C ARG A 252 -13.58 -38.27 -21.37
N ASP A 253 -12.87 -37.87 -20.32
CA ASP A 253 -11.57 -37.21 -20.43
C ASP A 253 -10.53 -38.10 -21.15
N LEU A 254 -10.44 -39.37 -20.76
CA LEU A 254 -9.56 -40.36 -21.40
C LEU A 254 -9.90 -40.56 -22.89
N ARG A 255 -11.19 -40.65 -23.26
CA ARG A 255 -11.62 -40.74 -24.66
C ARG A 255 -11.39 -39.45 -25.45
N ALA A 256 -11.36 -38.30 -24.79
CA ALA A 256 -11.05 -36.99 -25.38
C ALA A 256 -9.54 -36.70 -25.44
N GLY A 257 -8.68 -37.65 -25.07
CA GLY A 257 -7.22 -37.46 -25.02
C GLY A 257 -6.75 -36.48 -23.95
N ARG A 258 -7.64 -36.01 -23.05
CA ARG A 258 -7.28 -35.12 -21.94
C ARG A 258 -6.75 -35.94 -20.78
N ALA A 259 -5.51 -35.69 -20.38
CA ALA A 259 -4.96 -36.25 -19.16
C ALA A 259 -5.78 -35.76 -17.94
N PRO A 260 -6.48 -36.64 -17.21
CA PRO A 260 -7.36 -36.22 -16.12
C PRO A 260 -6.54 -35.53 -15.02
N GLY A 261 -7.08 -34.46 -14.44
CA GLY A 261 -6.40 -33.67 -13.41
C GLY A 261 -5.54 -32.51 -13.92
N ARG A 262 -5.84 -31.94 -15.10
CA ARG A 262 -5.68 -30.49 -15.29
C ARG A 262 -7.10 -29.88 -15.37
N PRO A 263 -7.70 -29.41 -14.25
CA PRO A 263 -8.72 -28.37 -14.35
C PRO A 263 -8.15 -27.18 -15.16
N PRO A 264 -8.97 -26.26 -15.68
CA PRO A 264 -8.44 -24.99 -16.18
C PRO A 264 -7.80 -24.26 -15.00
N VAL A 265 -6.50 -24.48 -14.83
CA VAL A 265 -5.70 -23.66 -13.94
C VAL A 265 -5.73 -22.29 -14.58
N ALA A 266 -6.32 -21.32 -13.88
CA ALA A 266 -5.82 -19.96 -13.99
C ALA A 266 -4.40 -20.02 -13.42
N ASP A 267 -3.46 -20.47 -14.26
CA ASP A 267 -2.06 -20.66 -13.88
C ASP A 267 -1.57 -19.33 -13.34
N GLY A 268 -1.25 -19.30 -12.03
CA GLY A 268 -0.75 -18.11 -11.33
C GLY A 268 0.62 -17.66 -11.84
N THR A 269 1.20 -18.41 -12.78
CA THR A 269 2.07 -17.91 -13.83
C THR A 269 1.42 -16.69 -14.50
N ALA A 270 1.76 -15.49 -14.01
CA ALA A 270 1.46 -14.24 -14.71
C ALA A 270 1.79 -14.44 -16.20
N PRO A 271 0.91 -13.98 -17.13
CA PRO A 271 1.00 -14.36 -18.53
C PRO A 271 2.42 -14.15 -19.03
N ALA A 272 3.05 -15.22 -19.51
CA ALA A 272 4.36 -15.15 -20.14
C ALA A 272 4.31 -13.99 -21.15
N PRO A 273 5.30 -13.08 -21.13
CA PRO A 273 5.19 -11.77 -21.77
C PRO A 273 4.74 -11.97 -23.21
N ALA A 274 3.54 -11.46 -23.52
CA ALA A 274 2.81 -11.82 -24.73
C ALA A 274 3.68 -11.61 -25.98
N ASP A 275 3.48 -12.43 -27.01
CA ASP A 275 4.18 -12.39 -28.30
C ASP A 275 3.88 -11.14 -29.15
N GLY A 276 3.63 -9.99 -28.50
CA GLY A 276 3.56 -8.67 -29.09
C GLY A 276 4.93 -7.95 -29.04
N PRO A 277 5.08 -6.85 -29.80
CA PRO A 277 6.34 -6.14 -29.92
C PRO A 277 6.76 -5.47 -28.61
N LEU A 278 8.05 -5.58 -28.28
CA LEU A 278 8.67 -5.03 -27.08
C LEU A 278 8.55 -3.50 -27.03
N ARG A 279 8.33 -2.92 -25.84
CA ARG A 279 8.18 -1.46 -25.66
C ARG A 279 9.42 -0.68 -26.12
N SER A 280 10.61 -1.21 -25.84
CA SER A 280 11.91 -0.70 -26.33
C SER A 280 12.06 -0.62 -27.85
N GLN A 281 11.15 -1.26 -28.62
CA GLN A 281 11.09 -1.18 -30.08
C GLN A 281 10.11 -0.12 -30.59
N TRP A 282 9.40 0.62 -29.72
CA TRP A 282 8.49 1.71 -30.10
C TRP A 282 7.38 1.32 -31.11
N PRO A 283 6.53 0.32 -30.81
CA PRO A 283 5.53 -0.18 -31.76
C PRO A 283 4.45 0.83 -32.18
N GLU A 284 4.05 1.76 -31.30
CA GLU A 284 3.14 2.87 -31.67
C GLU A 284 3.78 3.77 -32.76
N LEU A 285 5.09 4.01 -32.62
CA LEU A 285 6.04 4.59 -33.59
C LEU A 285 5.76 4.08 -35.02
N ARG A 286 5.96 2.76 -35.18
CA ARG A 286 5.83 2.07 -36.47
C ARG A 286 4.39 1.98 -36.96
N ALA A 287 3.42 1.72 -36.07
CA ALA A 287 2.01 1.63 -36.43
C ALA A 287 1.45 2.95 -37.00
N ALA A 288 2.03 4.08 -36.62
CA ALA A 288 1.71 5.41 -37.15
C ALA A 288 2.57 5.85 -38.35
N GLY A 289 3.38 4.94 -38.92
CA GLY A 289 4.22 5.21 -40.09
C GLY A 289 5.58 5.88 -39.82
N ALA A 290 5.89 6.26 -38.57
CA ALA A 290 7.16 6.87 -38.20
C ALA A 290 8.26 5.81 -37.94
N ALA A 291 8.49 4.92 -38.92
CA ALA A 291 9.39 3.77 -38.81
C ALA A 291 10.84 4.19 -38.52
N ASP A 292 11.39 5.14 -39.28
CA ASP A 292 12.78 5.60 -39.15
C ASP A 292 13.07 6.16 -37.75
N ALA A 293 12.14 6.94 -37.19
CA ALA A 293 12.25 7.47 -35.83
C ALA A 293 12.12 6.35 -34.78
N ALA A 294 11.23 5.38 -34.98
CA ALA A 294 11.12 4.21 -34.11
C ALA A 294 12.42 3.38 -34.11
N GLU A 295 13.07 3.21 -35.25
CA GLU A 295 14.36 2.51 -35.37
C GLU A 295 15.53 3.30 -34.76
N ALA A 296 15.62 4.61 -35.03
CA ALA A 296 16.61 5.49 -34.41
C ALA A 296 16.52 5.48 -32.88
N LEU A 297 15.30 5.53 -32.32
CA LEU A 297 15.05 5.41 -30.88
C LEU A 297 15.34 4.00 -30.36
N THR A 298 14.93 2.94 -31.08
CA THR A 298 15.25 1.54 -30.72
C THR A 298 16.76 1.35 -30.59
N ALA A 299 17.53 1.82 -31.57
CA ALA A 299 18.99 1.77 -31.57
C ALA A 299 19.61 2.64 -30.47
N ALA A 300 19.01 3.79 -30.14
CA ALA A 300 19.47 4.63 -29.03
C ALA A 300 19.23 4.00 -27.64
N VAL A 301 18.10 3.30 -27.42
CA VAL A 301 17.85 2.54 -26.19
C VAL A 301 18.84 1.39 -26.04
N HIS A 302 19.04 0.58 -27.07
CA HIS A 302 19.94 -0.58 -27.01
C HIS A 302 21.43 -0.17 -26.92
N ALA A 303 21.82 0.96 -27.52
CA ALA A 303 23.16 1.53 -27.37
C ALA A 303 23.39 2.26 -26.03
N GLY A 304 22.43 2.26 -25.09
CA GLY A 304 22.54 2.96 -23.81
C GLY A 304 22.57 4.50 -23.92
N ARG A 305 22.21 5.06 -25.08
CA ARG A 305 22.15 6.51 -25.33
C ARG A 305 20.87 7.16 -24.81
N LEU A 306 19.88 6.38 -24.39
CA LEU A 306 18.65 6.81 -23.72
C LEU A 306 18.58 6.18 -22.32
N ASN A 307 18.25 6.98 -21.30
CA ASN A 307 17.86 6.52 -19.97
C ASN A 307 16.33 6.33 -19.88
N ASP A 308 15.84 5.99 -18.68
CA ASP A 308 14.43 5.80 -18.39
C ASP A 308 13.60 7.09 -18.51
N VAL A 309 14.13 8.22 -18.03
CA VAL A 309 13.52 9.55 -18.14
C VAL A 309 13.36 9.98 -19.60
N ASP A 310 14.39 9.78 -20.43
CA ASP A 310 14.37 10.10 -21.86
C ASP A 310 13.27 9.32 -22.59
N CYS A 311 13.12 8.03 -22.29
CA CYS A 311 12.07 7.20 -22.89
C CYS A 311 10.67 7.74 -22.55
N VAL A 312 10.47 8.24 -21.33
CA VAL A 312 9.18 8.83 -20.90
C VAL A 312 8.97 10.23 -21.47
N ARG A 313 10.02 11.04 -21.59
CA ARG A 313 9.99 12.37 -22.23
C ARG A 313 9.59 12.25 -23.71
N VAL A 314 10.23 11.35 -24.45
CA VAL A 314 9.90 11.07 -25.86
C VAL A 314 8.50 10.46 -25.99
N GLY A 315 8.10 9.55 -25.09
CA GLY A 315 6.73 9.00 -25.04
C GLY A 315 5.65 10.04 -24.71
N HIS A 316 5.98 11.06 -23.90
CA HIS A 316 5.07 12.17 -23.61
C HIS A 316 4.93 13.11 -24.81
N ALA A 317 6.04 13.51 -25.44
CA ALA A 317 6.04 14.29 -26.68
C ALA A 317 5.28 13.57 -27.80
N TRP A 318 5.48 12.25 -27.94
CA TRP A 318 4.71 11.37 -28.83
C TRP A 318 3.20 11.48 -28.58
N THR A 319 2.78 11.37 -27.32
CA THR A 319 1.37 11.44 -26.92
C THR A 319 0.72 12.80 -27.27
N GLY A 320 1.49 13.90 -27.21
CA GLY A 320 1.04 15.23 -27.63
C GLY A 320 1.09 15.48 -29.15
N ALA A 321 1.84 14.67 -29.90
CA ALA A 321 2.00 14.75 -31.35
C ALA A 321 0.98 13.89 -32.12
N ARG A 322 0.75 12.64 -31.69
CA ARG A 322 -0.02 11.60 -32.42
C ARG A 322 -1.43 11.99 -32.86
N GLY A 323 -2.02 13.04 -32.28
CA GLY A 323 -3.35 13.55 -32.64
C GLY A 323 -3.39 14.56 -33.79
N ARG A 324 -2.25 14.96 -34.40
CA ARG A 324 -2.21 15.89 -35.56
C ARG A 324 -1.08 15.54 -36.54
N PRO A 325 -1.34 15.40 -37.85
CA PRO A 325 -0.31 15.05 -38.84
C PRO A 325 0.91 15.99 -38.86
N ASP A 326 0.71 17.30 -38.76
CA ASP A 326 1.80 18.29 -38.82
C ASP A 326 2.76 18.15 -37.62
N ARG A 327 2.20 17.79 -36.46
CA ARG A 327 2.98 17.51 -35.24
C ARG A 327 3.69 16.16 -35.33
N LEU A 328 3.11 15.16 -35.98
CA LEU A 328 3.75 13.87 -36.25
C LEU A 328 4.98 14.03 -37.15
N ALA A 329 4.89 14.86 -38.20
CA ALA A 329 6.03 15.17 -39.06
C ALA A 329 7.14 15.91 -38.29
N SER A 330 6.79 16.99 -37.58
CA SER A 330 7.74 17.76 -36.75
C SER A 330 8.37 16.93 -35.62
N PHE A 331 7.63 15.99 -35.03
CA PHE A 331 8.16 15.02 -34.06
C PHE A 331 9.21 14.11 -34.69
N THR A 332 8.89 13.53 -35.86
CA THR A 332 9.78 12.62 -36.58
C THR A 332 11.08 13.32 -36.99
N GLU A 333 10.98 14.53 -37.56
CA GLU A 333 12.13 15.39 -37.89
C GLU A 333 13.00 15.70 -36.65
N THR A 334 12.36 16.07 -35.53
CA THR A 334 13.07 16.42 -34.29
C THR A 334 13.81 15.22 -33.70
N VAL A 335 13.19 14.04 -33.68
CA VAL A 335 13.82 12.78 -33.24
C VAL A 335 14.99 12.40 -34.15
N LEU A 336 14.87 12.52 -35.47
CA LEU A 336 15.96 12.20 -36.40
C LEU A 336 17.11 13.22 -36.31
N ARG A 337 16.83 14.51 -36.05
CA ARG A 337 17.85 15.56 -35.89
C ARG A 337 18.56 15.54 -34.54
N GLN A 338 17.85 15.32 -33.44
CA GLN A 338 18.37 15.45 -32.07
C GLN A 338 18.63 14.10 -31.38
N GLY A 339 18.11 13.00 -31.91
CA GLY A 339 18.33 11.65 -31.39
C GLY A 339 17.85 11.52 -29.94
N ALA A 340 18.81 11.26 -29.04
CA ALA A 340 18.51 11.10 -27.61
C ALA A 340 18.19 12.43 -26.89
N ASP A 341 18.67 13.54 -27.42
CA ASP A 341 18.48 14.89 -26.88
C ASP A 341 17.22 15.58 -27.44
N ALA A 342 16.33 14.79 -28.06
CA ALA A 342 15.03 15.27 -28.50
C ALA A 342 14.14 15.67 -27.30
N PHE A 343 13.42 16.79 -27.47
CA PHE A 343 12.42 17.31 -26.54
C PHE A 343 12.92 17.56 -25.10
N LEU A 344 14.21 17.87 -24.92
CA LEU A 344 14.79 18.16 -23.60
C LEU A 344 14.02 19.22 -22.81
N HIS A 345 14.01 19.06 -21.49
CA HIS A 345 13.56 20.09 -20.56
C HIS A 345 14.41 21.37 -20.73
N PRO A 346 13.87 22.60 -20.54
CA PRO A 346 14.63 23.84 -20.75
C PRO A 346 15.93 23.99 -19.93
N SER A 347 16.12 23.23 -18.85
CA SER A 347 17.38 23.18 -18.09
C SER A 347 18.47 22.27 -18.70
N GLY A 348 18.17 21.57 -19.81
CA GLY A 348 19.07 20.63 -20.47
C GLY A 348 19.31 19.31 -19.72
N LEU A 349 18.82 19.18 -18.48
CA LEU A 349 19.03 17.98 -17.67
C LEU A 349 18.20 16.78 -18.16
N ARG A 350 18.83 15.60 -18.10
CA ARG A 350 18.24 14.31 -18.51
C ARG A 350 17.93 13.37 -17.34
N ASP A 351 18.33 13.74 -16.13
CA ASP A 351 18.07 13.05 -14.87
C ASP A 351 18.18 14.06 -13.72
N VAL A 352 17.79 13.67 -12.50
CA VAL A 352 18.15 14.41 -11.28
C VAL A 352 19.59 14.03 -10.85
N PRO A 353 20.37 14.95 -10.27
CA PRO A 353 21.79 14.72 -9.93
C PRO A 353 22.04 13.53 -9.00
N ARG A 354 21.08 13.23 -8.12
CA ARG A 354 21.08 12.05 -7.24
C ARG A 354 19.66 11.64 -6.88
N ARG A 355 19.28 10.43 -7.28
CA ARG A 355 18.11 9.71 -6.75
C ARG A 355 18.46 9.09 -5.40
N THR A 356 17.54 9.08 -4.44
CA THR A 356 17.70 8.44 -3.11
C THR A 356 16.75 7.26 -2.86
N ALA A 357 15.66 7.16 -3.61
CA ALA A 357 14.72 6.03 -3.60
C ALA A 357 14.62 5.36 -4.98
N THR A 358 13.95 4.20 -5.05
CA THR A 358 13.64 3.55 -6.33
C THR A 358 12.48 4.26 -7.05
N HIS A 359 12.71 4.71 -8.29
CA HIS A 359 11.72 5.43 -9.12
C HIS A 359 11.37 4.64 -10.39
N ASP A 360 10.11 4.67 -10.83
CA ASP A 360 9.67 4.18 -12.14
C ASP A 360 9.03 5.33 -12.94
N PRO A 361 9.82 6.11 -13.70
CA PRO A 361 9.31 7.27 -14.44
C PRO A 361 8.14 6.96 -15.40
N LEU A 362 8.01 5.71 -15.88
CA LEU A 362 6.98 5.32 -16.85
C LEU A 362 5.58 5.31 -16.24
N THR A 363 5.45 4.96 -14.96
CA THR A 363 4.20 5.06 -14.19
C THR A 363 4.16 6.32 -13.33
N GLY A 364 5.29 7.01 -13.18
CA GLY A 364 5.47 8.09 -12.22
C GLY A 364 5.50 7.60 -10.77
N GLN A 365 5.66 6.30 -10.53
CA GLN A 365 5.72 5.72 -9.18
C GLN A 365 7.07 5.98 -8.53
N VAL A 366 7.05 6.28 -7.23
CA VAL A 366 8.22 6.20 -6.34
C VAL A 366 7.96 5.17 -5.27
N ARG A 367 8.92 4.26 -5.09
CA ARG A 367 8.89 3.28 -4.01
C ARG A 367 9.25 3.97 -2.70
N ILE A 368 8.39 3.82 -1.71
CA ILE A 368 8.64 4.26 -0.32
C ILE A 368 8.96 3.08 0.61
N GLY A 369 8.78 1.85 0.13
CA GLY A 369 9.21 0.64 0.83
C GLY A 369 8.41 -0.61 0.44
N GLU A 370 7.83 -1.28 1.44
CA GLU A 370 7.01 -2.49 1.28
C GLU A 370 5.94 -2.59 2.39
N CYS A 371 4.84 -3.30 2.14
CA CYS A 371 3.92 -3.73 3.18
C CYS A 371 4.61 -4.78 4.08
N ALA A 372 4.64 -4.55 5.39
CA ALA A 372 5.21 -5.53 6.33
C ALA A 372 4.43 -6.87 6.30
N ASP A 373 5.11 -8.00 6.55
CA ASP A 373 4.46 -9.31 6.74
C ASP A 373 3.91 -9.45 8.17
N ASP A 374 3.04 -8.51 8.54
CA ASP A 374 2.37 -8.40 9.84
C ASP A 374 0.91 -8.91 9.74
N PRO A 375 0.37 -9.62 10.75
CA PRO A 375 -1.01 -10.10 10.76
C PRO A 375 -2.08 -9.03 10.48
N ARG A 376 -1.87 -7.76 10.85
CA ARG A 376 -2.81 -6.65 10.60
C ARG A 376 -2.93 -6.30 9.11
N ASN A 377 -1.91 -6.57 8.30
CA ASN A 377 -1.97 -6.37 6.86
C ASN A 377 -2.77 -7.51 6.19
N PRO A 378 -3.63 -7.24 5.18
CA PRO A 378 -4.29 -8.28 4.39
C PRO A 378 -3.26 -9.17 3.69
N TYR A 379 -3.44 -10.50 3.75
CA TYR A 379 -2.47 -11.47 3.24
C TYR A 379 -1.97 -11.18 1.80
N PRO A 380 -2.82 -10.84 0.80
CA PRO A 380 -2.35 -10.56 -0.57
C PRO A 380 -1.42 -9.34 -0.70
N ARG A 381 -1.37 -8.47 0.31
CA ARG A 381 -0.54 -7.26 0.36
C ARG A 381 0.79 -7.50 1.09
N ARG A 382 0.90 -8.51 1.95
CA ARG A 382 2.11 -8.73 2.77
C ARG A 382 3.34 -8.99 1.89
N GLY A 383 4.39 -8.17 2.06
CA GLY A 383 5.60 -8.21 1.24
C GLY A 383 5.48 -7.54 -0.14
N SER A 384 4.34 -6.96 -0.52
CA SER A 384 4.27 -6.18 -1.77
C SER A 384 5.02 -4.85 -1.62
N GLY A 385 5.79 -4.45 -2.63
CA GLY A 385 6.41 -3.12 -2.68
C GLY A 385 5.35 -2.01 -2.59
N MET A 386 5.62 -1.00 -1.75
CA MET A 386 4.73 0.13 -1.52
C MET A 386 5.23 1.36 -2.28
N ALA A 387 4.34 2.01 -3.01
CA ALA A 387 4.63 3.14 -3.87
C ALA A 387 3.65 4.30 -3.67
N LEU A 388 4.12 5.51 -3.93
CA LEU A 388 3.29 6.69 -4.16
C LEU A 388 3.28 6.99 -5.65
N GLU A 389 2.13 7.39 -6.17
CA GLU A 389 1.92 7.63 -7.61
C GLU A 389 1.11 8.91 -7.87
N PRO A 390 1.13 9.48 -9.09
CA PRO A 390 0.44 10.74 -9.39
C PRO A 390 -1.06 10.69 -9.10
N ALA A 391 -1.69 9.53 -9.31
CA ALA A 391 -3.11 9.31 -9.01
C ALA A 391 -3.42 9.32 -7.50
N SER A 392 -2.46 9.00 -6.64
CA SER A 392 -2.59 9.16 -5.17
C SER A 392 -2.29 10.60 -4.76
N LEU A 393 -1.18 11.18 -5.25
CA LEU A 393 -0.76 12.55 -4.91
C LEU A 393 -1.78 13.61 -5.36
N GLY A 394 -2.55 13.36 -6.43
CA GLY A 394 -3.69 14.19 -6.85
C GLY A 394 -4.90 14.17 -5.90
N THR A 395 -4.84 13.43 -4.79
CA THR A 395 -5.79 13.54 -3.67
C THR A 395 -5.18 14.22 -2.44
N SER A 396 -3.92 14.66 -2.54
CA SER A 396 -3.06 15.19 -1.47
C SER A 396 -2.66 14.16 -0.41
N LEU A 397 -1.42 14.28 0.12
CA LEU A 397 -0.84 13.41 1.14
C LEU A 397 -0.49 14.18 2.43
N LEU A 398 -1.06 13.75 3.57
CA LEU A 398 -0.71 14.26 4.90
C LEU A 398 0.20 13.27 5.61
N VAL A 399 1.34 13.75 6.12
CA VAL A 399 2.37 12.92 6.79
C VAL A 399 2.61 13.43 8.20
N VAL A 400 2.15 12.71 9.23
CA VAL A 400 2.22 13.18 10.63
C VAL A 400 3.10 12.26 11.46
N GLY A 401 3.98 12.87 12.27
CA GLY A 401 4.85 12.18 13.21
C GLY A 401 5.93 13.08 13.78
N PRO A 402 6.53 12.73 14.93
CA PRO A 402 7.48 13.57 15.63
C PRO A 402 8.72 13.93 14.78
N PRO A 403 9.48 14.98 15.14
CA PRO A 403 10.79 15.25 14.54
C PRO A 403 11.72 14.03 14.69
N GLY A 404 12.61 13.82 13.71
CA GLY A 404 13.52 12.66 13.69
C GLY A 404 12.89 11.32 13.28
N SER A 405 11.57 11.21 13.12
CA SER A 405 10.89 9.97 12.68
C SER A 405 11.19 9.54 11.23
N GLY A 406 11.89 10.37 10.44
CA GLY A 406 12.31 10.06 9.07
C GLY A 406 11.39 10.54 7.95
N LYS A 407 10.36 11.36 8.25
CA LYS A 407 9.41 11.91 7.26
C LYS A 407 10.12 12.47 6.00
N THR A 408 11.05 13.41 6.21
CA THR A 408 11.79 14.11 5.15
C THR A 408 12.57 13.14 4.27
N GLU A 409 13.40 12.29 4.88
CA GLU A 409 14.29 11.36 4.18
C GLU A 409 13.53 10.25 3.43
N ARG A 410 12.48 9.68 4.04
CA ARG A 410 11.85 8.43 3.57
C ARG A 410 10.56 8.63 2.77
N VAL A 411 10.00 9.84 2.76
CA VAL A 411 8.74 10.14 2.07
C VAL A 411 8.84 11.45 1.31
N VAL A 412 9.12 12.57 1.98
CA VAL A 412 9.00 13.90 1.37
C VAL A 412 10.03 14.08 0.25
N ARG A 413 11.31 13.81 0.51
CA ARG A 413 12.38 13.87 -0.49
C ARG A 413 12.16 12.89 -1.65
N PRO A 414 11.88 11.58 -1.44
CA PRO A 414 11.50 10.67 -2.52
C PRO A 414 10.33 11.19 -3.38
N VAL A 415 9.31 11.80 -2.78
CA VAL A 415 8.20 12.39 -3.56
C VAL A 415 8.66 13.62 -4.36
N VAL A 416 9.50 14.50 -3.79
CA VAL A 416 10.07 15.65 -4.53
C VAL A 416 10.95 15.18 -5.70
N GLU A 417 11.80 14.16 -5.50
CA GLU A 417 12.59 13.55 -6.58
C GLU A 417 11.70 12.97 -7.69
N ALA A 418 10.63 12.26 -7.32
CA ALA A 418 9.68 11.69 -8.29
C ALA A 418 8.96 12.76 -9.11
N LEU A 419 8.57 13.87 -8.46
CA LEU A 419 7.95 15.01 -9.11
C LEU A 419 8.96 15.78 -9.98
N ALA A 420 10.22 15.88 -9.57
CA ALA A 420 11.30 16.46 -10.36
C ALA A 420 11.63 15.62 -11.61
N LEU A 421 11.63 14.29 -11.50
CA LEU A 421 11.75 13.39 -12.66
C LEU A 421 10.57 13.57 -13.63
N ARG A 422 9.34 13.74 -13.13
CA ARG A 422 8.15 14.05 -13.96
C ARG A 422 8.15 15.46 -14.54
N ALA A 423 8.87 16.41 -13.93
CA ALA A 423 9.10 17.73 -14.50
C ALA A 423 10.07 17.67 -15.69
N LEU A 424 11.17 16.90 -15.57
CA LEU A 424 12.11 16.67 -16.68
C LEU A 424 11.48 15.94 -17.89
N THR A 425 10.35 15.23 -17.72
CA THR A 425 9.57 14.63 -18.82
C THR A 425 8.44 15.52 -19.33
N GLY A 426 8.30 16.74 -18.80
CA GLY A 426 7.28 17.73 -19.19
C GLY A 426 5.88 17.48 -18.60
N GLN A 427 5.73 16.57 -17.64
CA GLN A 427 4.42 16.14 -17.12
C GLN A 427 3.98 16.81 -15.82
N ALA A 428 4.89 17.48 -15.10
CA ALA A 428 4.63 18.05 -13.79
C ALA A 428 5.39 19.35 -13.53
N ALA A 429 4.94 20.11 -12.53
CA ALA A 429 5.73 21.16 -11.87
C ALA A 429 5.69 20.93 -10.35
N VAL A 430 6.79 21.24 -9.66
CA VAL A 430 6.93 21.01 -8.21
C VAL A 430 7.43 22.26 -7.50
N LEU A 431 6.75 22.60 -6.40
CA LEU A 431 7.16 23.63 -5.45
C LEU A 431 7.52 22.93 -4.14
N ALA A 432 8.81 22.76 -3.88
CA ALA A 432 9.35 22.10 -2.70
C ALA A 432 9.76 23.15 -1.65
N VAL A 433 9.15 23.11 -0.47
CA VAL A 433 9.31 24.10 0.59
C VAL A 433 9.75 23.39 1.87
N GLY A 434 10.82 23.88 2.50
CA GLY A 434 11.36 23.28 3.72
C GLY A 434 12.39 24.17 4.41
N ALA A 435 12.97 23.69 5.50
CA ALA A 435 14.01 24.43 6.22
C ALA A 435 15.32 24.46 5.41
N ALA A 436 16.04 25.59 5.49
CA ALA A 436 17.34 25.76 4.85
C ALA A 436 18.36 24.66 5.23
N GLY A 437 19.03 24.11 4.22
CA GLY A 437 20.06 23.07 4.40
C GLY A 437 19.97 21.84 3.49
N GLY A 438 19.24 21.89 2.37
CA GLY A 438 19.29 20.85 1.32
C GLY A 438 18.63 19.51 1.67
N GLY A 439 17.78 19.45 2.71
CA GLY A 439 17.09 18.22 3.12
C GLY A 439 16.25 17.60 1.99
N LEU A 440 15.63 18.45 1.17
CA LEU A 440 14.81 18.06 0.01
C LEU A 440 15.63 17.72 -1.25
N GLY A 441 16.93 17.97 -1.27
CA GLY A 441 17.82 17.75 -2.41
C GLY A 441 18.87 18.85 -2.58
N PRO A 442 19.92 18.59 -3.40
CA PRO A 442 20.91 19.59 -3.75
C PRO A 442 20.34 20.64 -4.72
N ASP A 443 21.03 21.77 -4.92
CA ASP A 443 20.52 22.91 -5.70
C ASP A 443 20.36 22.60 -7.19
N ASP A 444 21.26 21.81 -7.77
CA ASP A 444 21.28 21.35 -9.16
C ASP A 444 20.12 20.38 -9.52
N ALA A 445 19.35 19.91 -8.53
CA ALA A 445 18.12 19.17 -8.74
C ALA A 445 16.92 20.07 -9.13
N TYR A 446 17.07 21.39 -9.12
CA TYR A 446 16.01 22.37 -9.34
C TYR A 446 16.32 23.33 -10.50
N ASP A 447 15.29 24.00 -11.01
CA ASP A 447 15.40 25.09 -11.99
C ASP A 447 15.48 26.47 -11.33
N VAL A 448 14.87 26.60 -10.14
CA VAL A 448 14.85 27.81 -9.33
C VAL A 448 15.04 27.42 -7.87
N VAL A 449 15.99 28.06 -7.18
CA VAL A 449 16.19 27.94 -5.73
C VAL A 449 16.11 29.33 -5.11
N ILE A 450 15.19 29.50 -4.18
CA ILE A 450 14.96 30.75 -3.43
C ILE A 450 15.38 30.48 -1.98
N ARG A 451 16.39 31.19 -1.48
CA ARG A 451 16.90 31.01 -0.11
C ARG A 451 16.62 32.26 0.71
N ILE A 452 15.54 32.25 1.49
CA ILE A 452 15.01 33.46 2.11
C ILE A 452 15.94 33.91 3.25
N GLY A 453 16.64 35.03 3.03
CA GLY A 453 17.65 35.57 3.95
C GLY A 453 19.09 35.08 3.72
N ASP A 454 19.37 34.38 2.60
CA ASP A 454 20.73 34.11 2.14
C ASP A 454 21.07 35.06 0.97
N PRO A 455 22.10 35.93 1.10
CA PRO A 455 22.50 36.84 0.02
C PRO A 455 23.07 36.12 -1.22
N ALA A 456 23.34 34.81 -1.15
CA ALA A 456 23.70 33.99 -2.31
C ALA A 456 22.47 33.50 -3.12
N SER A 457 21.24 33.85 -2.74
CA SER A 457 20.04 33.54 -3.53
C SER A 457 20.06 34.28 -4.87
N LEU A 458 19.87 33.54 -5.97
CA LEU A 458 19.80 34.10 -7.33
C LEU A 458 18.44 34.76 -7.62
N HIS A 459 17.40 34.37 -6.88
CA HIS A 459 16.03 34.83 -7.03
C HIS A 459 15.46 35.33 -5.71
N ASP A 460 14.62 36.36 -5.81
CA ASP A 460 13.94 37.01 -4.70
C ASP A 460 12.50 36.43 -4.57
N PHE A 461 11.90 36.50 -3.38
CA PHE A 461 10.57 35.92 -3.14
C PHE A 461 9.44 36.93 -3.36
N ASP A 462 8.50 36.62 -4.25
CA ASP A 462 7.34 37.45 -4.54
C ASP A 462 6.25 37.29 -3.45
N LEU A 463 6.16 38.27 -2.54
CA LEU A 463 5.11 38.31 -1.50
C LEU A 463 3.67 38.35 -2.06
N TYR A 464 3.51 38.74 -3.32
CA TYR A 464 2.22 38.90 -4.01
C TYR A 464 1.98 37.79 -5.05
N GLY A 465 2.86 36.78 -5.12
CA GLY A 465 2.73 35.59 -5.97
C GLY A 465 2.70 35.87 -7.48
N GLY A 466 3.02 37.10 -7.90
CA GLY A 466 2.92 37.60 -9.27
C GLY A 466 1.47 37.78 -9.74
N THR A 467 0.56 38.21 -8.86
CA THR A 467 -0.73 38.73 -9.32
C THR A 467 -0.65 40.20 -9.77
N THR A 468 -1.57 40.56 -10.67
CA THR A 468 -1.87 41.96 -11.02
C THR A 468 -3.06 42.51 -10.24
N ASP A 469 -3.82 41.65 -9.54
CA ASP A 469 -5.05 41.97 -8.83
C ASP A 469 -4.76 42.33 -7.35
N PRO A 470 -5.11 43.54 -6.87
CA PRO A 470 -4.89 43.92 -5.47
C PRO A 470 -5.72 43.10 -4.47
N ASP A 471 -6.89 42.57 -4.85
CA ASP A 471 -7.76 41.83 -3.91
C ASP A 471 -7.29 40.38 -3.73
N GLU A 472 -6.81 39.73 -4.80
CA GLU A 472 -6.15 38.42 -4.70
C GLU A 472 -4.83 38.52 -3.91
N ALA A 473 -4.04 39.58 -4.15
CA ALA A 473 -2.84 39.90 -3.39
C ALA A 473 -3.14 40.11 -1.89
N ALA A 474 -4.14 40.93 -1.59
CA ALA A 474 -4.57 41.20 -0.22
C ALA A 474 -5.10 39.95 0.48
N THR A 475 -5.83 39.08 -0.24
CA THR A 475 -6.36 37.83 0.30
C THR A 475 -5.25 36.84 0.65
N ALA A 476 -4.29 36.61 -0.25
CA ALA A 476 -3.17 35.72 0.02
C ALA A 476 -2.26 36.24 1.15
N LEU A 477 -2.04 37.56 1.20
CA LEU A 477 -1.20 38.19 2.22
C LEU A 477 -1.87 38.23 3.60
N ALA A 478 -3.19 38.46 3.66
CA ALA A 478 -3.97 38.33 4.90
C ALA A 478 -3.91 36.90 5.47
N GLU A 479 -4.02 35.88 4.62
CA GLU A 479 -3.92 34.47 5.02
C GLU A 479 -2.52 34.14 5.59
N GLY A 480 -1.46 34.70 4.99
CA GLY A 480 -0.09 34.59 5.50
C GLY A 480 0.12 35.25 6.88
N LEU A 481 -0.27 36.52 7.02
CA LEU A 481 -0.01 37.32 8.22
C LEU A 481 -0.94 36.99 9.40
N ALA A 482 -2.23 36.74 9.12
CA ALA A 482 -3.29 36.67 10.13
C ALA A 482 -4.07 35.35 10.17
N GLY A 483 -3.90 34.43 9.21
CA GLY A 483 -4.70 33.19 9.10
C GLY A 483 -4.58 32.20 10.26
N ASP A 484 -3.64 32.40 11.18
CA ASP A 484 -3.47 31.64 12.43
C ASP A 484 -4.04 32.32 13.69
N ILE A 485 -4.59 33.54 13.58
CA ILE A 485 -5.06 34.35 14.71
C ILE A 485 -6.58 34.15 14.88
N PRO A 486 -7.08 33.37 15.87
CA PRO A 486 -8.50 32.97 15.91
C PRO A 486 -9.48 34.12 16.19
N THR A 487 -8.98 35.24 16.73
CA THR A 487 -9.75 36.45 17.03
C THR A 487 -9.83 37.43 15.85
N LEU A 488 -9.10 37.20 14.76
CA LEU A 488 -8.96 38.14 13.65
C LEU A 488 -9.56 37.56 12.37
N GLU A 489 -10.65 38.17 11.87
CA GLU A 489 -11.26 37.73 10.60
C GLU A 489 -10.32 37.98 9.42
N THR A 490 -9.79 36.92 8.80
CA THR A 490 -8.91 37.04 7.61
C THR A 490 -9.55 37.85 6.48
N ARG A 491 -10.89 37.77 6.31
CA ARG A 491 -11.63 38.59 5.33
C ARG A 491 -11.46 40.10 5.60
N ARG A 492 -11.49 40.51 6.87
CA ARG A 492 -11.35 41.91 7.30
C ARG A 492 -9.91 42.38 7.14
N ALA A 493 -8.94 41.52 7.44
CA ALA A 493 -7.53 41.76 7.13
C ALA A 493 -7.30 41.93 5.61
N ALA A 494 -7.92 41.10 4.77
CA ALA A 494 -7.86 41.21 3.32
C ALA A 494 -8.49 42.53 2.83
N THR A 495 -9.67 42.93 3.33
CA THR A 495 -10.25 44.24 2.97
C THR A 495 -9.34 45.41 3.36
N ALA A 496 -8.75 45.40 4.55
CA ALA A 496 -7.83 46.46 4.99
C ALA A 496 -6.53 46.52 4.17
N LEU A 497 -6.03 45.38 3.70
CA LEU A 497 -4.89 45.31 2.77
C LEU A 497 -5.28 45.77 1.36
N GLY A 498 -6.44 45.36 0.81
CA GLY A 498 -6.89 45.77 -0.53
C GLY A 498 -7.02 47.30 -0.66
N GLN A 499 -7.56 47.93 0.38
CA GLN A 499 -7.67 49.39 0.51
C GLN A 499 -6.33 50.15 0.59
N LEU A 500 -5.21 49.44 0.71
CA LEU A 500 -3.85 50.01 0.64
C LEU A 500 -3.13 49.58 -0.65
N LEU A 501 -3.18 48.29 -0.98
CA LEU A 501 -2.51 47.70 -2.15
C LEU A 501 -3.06 48.23 -3.48
N GLY A 502 -4.39 48.36 -3.62
CA GLY A 502 -5.03 48.89 -4.83
C GLY A 502 -4.65 50.35 -5.11
N PRO A 503 -4.84 51.26 -4.14
CA PRO A 503 -4.44 52.66 -4.29
C PRO A 503 -2.94 52.84 -4.50
N PHE A 504 -2.07 52.14 -3.76
CA PHE A 504 -0.62 52.21 -3.96
C PHE A 504 -0.22 51.74 -5.36
N ARG A 505 -0.74 50.58 -5.81
CA ARG A 505 -0.45 50.05 -7.15
C ARG A 505 -0.91 50.99 -8.27
N THR A 506 -2.01 51.71 -8.06
CA THR A 506 -2.54 52.67 -9.03
C THR A 506 -1.58 53.85 -9.24
N VAL A 507 -0.88 54.31 -8.19
CA VAL A 507 0.11 55.39 -8.30
C VAL A 507 1.48 54.89 -8.78
N HIS A 508 1.96 53.76 -8.23
CA HIS A 508 3.35 53.33 -8.40
C HIS A 508 3.56 52.21 -9.43
N GLY A 509 2.49 51.67 -10.04
CA GLY A 509 2.53 50.54 -10.99
C GLY A 509 2.85 49.17 -10.37
N ARG A 510 3.60 49.16 -9.25
CA ARG A 510 3.97 48.00 -8.43
C ARG A 510 3.20 47.96 -7.10
N PHE A 511 3.18 46.81 -6.45
CA PHE A 511 2.79 46.71 -5.04
C PHE A 511 3.89 47.28 -4.11
N PRO A 512 3.57 47.71 -2.88
CA PRO A 512 4.58 48.20 -1.95
C PRO A 512 5.58 47.11 -1.57
N SER A 513 6.79 47.50 -1.22
CA SER A 513 7.77 46.64 -0.54
C SER A 513 7.41 46.47 0.94
N VAL A 514 8.12 45.60 1.66
CA VAL A 514 7.88 45.32 3.08
C VAL A 514 7.89 46.58 3.97
N PRO A 515 8.88 47.50 3.90
CA PRO A 515 8.86 48.72 4.71
C PRO A 515 7.70 49.65 4.35
N GLU A 516 7.45 49.87 3.04
CA GLU A 516 6.37 50.73 2.56
C GLU A 516 5.00 50.21 3.02
N LEU A 517 4.78 48.88 2.97
CA LEU A 517 3.55 48.28 3.46
C LEU A 517 3.42 48.41 4.99
N ARG A 518 4.52 48.31 5.74
CA ARG A 518 4.56 48.50 7.18
C ARG A 518 4.14 49.92 7.55
N GLU A 519 4.72 50.95 6.92
CA GLU A 519 4.35 52.36 7.16
C GLU A 519 2.89 52.67 6.82
N LEU A 520 2.35 52.07 5.75
CA LEU A 520 0.94 52.20 5.36
C LEU A 520 -0.02 51.53 6.36
N LEU A 521 0.38 50.41 6.98
CA LEU A 521 -0.39 49.70 8.00
C LEU A 521 -0.30 50.38 9.38
N GLU A 522 0.88 50.89 9.76
CA GLU A 522 1.10 51.76 10.93
C GLU A 522 0.31 53.06 10.85
N GLY A 523 -0.12 53.47 9.66
CA GLY A 523 -0.92 54.66 9.44
C GLY A 523 -0.11 55.95 9.32
N SER A 524 1.14 55.86 8.84
CA SER A 524 2.05 56.99 8.65
C SER A 524 1.36 58.14 7.91
N ALA A 525 1.21 59.28 8.60
CA ALA A 525 0.52 60.45 8.06
C ALA A 525 1.23 61.03 6.82
N ALA A 526 2.55 60.84 6.72
CA ALA A 526 3.34 61.21 5.55
C ALA A 526 3.06 60.27 4.37
N ALA A 527 3.14 58.95 4.56
CA ALA A 527 2.91 57.97 3.50
C ALA A 527 1.45 58.02 2.98
N LEU A 528 0.47 58.05 3.88
CA LEU A 528 -0.95 58.22 3.53
C LEU A 528 -1.26 59.63 3.01
N GLY A 529 -0.43 60.63 3.33
CA GLY A 529 -0.48 61.98 2.77
C GLY A 529 -0.11 61.98 1.29
N ALA A 530 1.14 61.61 1.00
CA ALA A 530 1.69 61.55 -0.36
C ALA A 530 0.86 60.64 -1.30
N LEU A 531 0.41 59.48 -0.81
CA LEU A 531 -0.43 58.57 -1.60
C LEU A 531 -1.77 59.24 -1.99
N ARG A 532 -2.41 59.97 -1.06
CA ARG A 532 -3.68 60.69 -1.34
C ARG A 532 -3.47 61.84 -2.33
N GLU A 533 -2.39 62.60 -2.19
CA GLU A 533 -2.04 63.69 -3.10
C GLU A 533 -1.76 63.18 -4.52
N ALA A 534 -0.99 62.11 -4.66
CA ALA A 534 -0.72 61.48 -5.95
C ALA A 534 -1.98 60.89 -6.61
N LEU A 535 -2.87 60.25 -5.84
CA LEU A 535 -4.16 59.76 -6.34
C LEU A 535 -5.10 60.90 -6.78
N ALA A 536 -5.07 62.04 -6.09
CA ALA A 536 -5.83 63.22 -6.47
C ALA A 536 -5.27 63.86 -7.76
N ALA A 537 -3.95 63.99 -7.88
CA ALA A 537 -3.28 64.47 -9.08
C ALA A 537 -3.52 63.56 -10.31
N GLY A 538 -3.55 62.24 -10.11
CA GLY A 538 -3.92 61.26 -11.16
C GLY A 538 -5.42 61.14 -11.42
N GLY A 539 -6.28 61.85 -10.67
CA GLY A 539 -7.74 61.82 -10.85
C GLY A 539 -8.41 60.50 -10.43
N HIS A 540 -7.75 59.66 -9.63
CA HIS A 540 -8.19 58.30 -9.30
C HIS A 540 -9.26 58.25 -8.18
N GLN A 541 -10.40 58.90 -8.43
CA GLN A 541 -11.52 59.09 -7.49
C GLN A 541 -12.14 57.79 -6.92
N ALA A 542 -11.92 56.62 -7.56
CA ALA A 542 -12.27 55.33 -6.97
C ALA A 542 -11.32 54.97 -5.81
N MET A 543 -10.02 54.99 -6.08
CA MET A 543 -8.97 54.63 -5.12
C MET A 543 -8.82 55.64 -3.97
N LEU A 544 -9.16 56.92 -4.18
CA LEU A 544 -9.31 57.88 -3.07
C LEU A 544 -10.37 57.43 -2.06
N ARG A 545 -11.53 56.95 -2.53
CA ARG A 545 -12.62 56.51 -1.66
C ARG A 545 -12.29 55.22 -0.89
N GLU A 546 -11.49 54.32 -1.48
CA GLU A 546 -10.89 53.18 -0.76
C GLU A 546 -9.99 53.65 0.38
N LEU A 547 -9.05 54.57 0.10
CA LEU A 547 -8.11 55.10 1.07
C LEU A 547 -8.80 55.89 2.20
N GLU A 548 -9.85 56.65 1.87
CA GLU A 548 -10.73 57.32 2.84
C GLU A 548 -11.58 56.34 3.65
N ALA A 549 -12.00 55.20 3.08
CA ALA A 549 -12.67 54.14 3.83
C ALA A 549 -11.71 53.51 4.85
N ARG A 550 -10.48 53.18 4.45
CA ARG A 550 -9.41 52.73 5.36
C ARG A 550 -9.14 53.74 6.47
N ALA A 551 -8.99 55.02 6.14
CA ALA A 551 -8.73 56.09 7.11
C ALA A 551 -9.85 56.26 8.14
N ARG A 552 -11.12 56.07 7.75
CA ARG A 552 -12.28 56.09 8.68
C ARG A 552 -12.40 54.83 9.55
N GLN A 553 -11.74 53.74 9.17
CA GLN A 553 -11.67 52.51 9.96
C GLN A 553 -10.44 52.47 10.89
N ALA A 554 -9.48 53.39 10.72
CA ALA A 554 -8.25 53.45 11.49
C ALA A 554 -8.51 53.73 12.98
N GLY A 555 -7.81 53.02 13.85
CA GLY A 555 -7.88 53.22 15.31
C GLY A 555 -9.15 52.70 15.99
N GLY A 556 -10.08 52.07 15.26
CA GLY A 556 -11.18 51.33 15.87
C GLY A 556 -10.69 50.06 16.56
N GLY A 557 -11.29 49.66 17.68
CA GLY A 557 -10.88 48.48 18.48
C GLY A 557 -11.03 47.10 17.81
N ALA A 558 -11.28 47.06 16.51
CA ALA A 558 -11.28 45.86 15.66
C ALA A 558 -10.61 46.14 14.29
N ASP A 559 -9.73 47.13 14.21
CA ASP A 559 -8.87 47.38 13.06
C ASP A 559 -7.77 46.30 12.99
N PRO A 560 -7.66 45.52 11.90
CA PRO A 560 -6.59 44.52 11.76
C PRO A 560 -5.20 45.14 11.61
N ALA A 561 -5.09 46.42 11.22
CA ALA A 561 -3.85 46.97 10.67
C ALA A 561 -2.66 46.99 11.64
N ALA A 562 -2.87 47.23 12.94
CA ALA A 562 -1.79 47.18 13.93
C ALA A 562 -1.18 45.77 14.04
N VAL A 563 -2.03 44.73 14.08
CA VAL A 563 -1.60 43.33 14.10
C VAL A 563 -0.91 42.96 12.78
N LEU A 564 -1.39 43.47 11.64
CA LEU A 564 -0.74 43.27 10.35
C LEU A 564 0.61 43.99 10.25
N ALA A 565 0.75 45.17 10.87
CA ALA A 565 2.01 45.92 10.96
C ALA A 565 3.06 45.15 11.79
N ASP A 566 2.69 44.67 12.98
CA ASP A 566 3.57 43.82 13.81
C ASP A 566 4.01 42.56 13.06
N ARG A 567 3.08 41.92 12.34
CA ARG A 567 3.36 40.70 11.56
C ARG A 567 4.26 40.97 10.35
N ILE A 568 4.05 42.05 9.59
CA ILE A 568 4.93 42.37 8.45
C ILE A 568 6.31 42.88 8.93
N ALA A 569 6.40 43.47 10.13
CA ALA A 569 7.67 43.81 10.80
C ALA A 569 8.56 42.59 11.15
N THR A 570 8.04 41.37 11.08
CA THR A 570 8.85 40.15 11.15
C THR A 570 9.66 39.89 9.88
N LEU A 571 9.18 40.40 8.73
CA LEU A 571 9.87 40.37 7.43
C LEU A 571 10.70 41.64 7.21
N ASP A 572 10.41 42.73 7.91
CA ASP A 572 11.17 43.99 7.88
C ASP A 572 12.45 43.91 8.76
N ARG A 573 13.34 42.97 8.41
CA ARG A 573 14.60 42.74 9.13
C ARG A 573 15.78 42.94 8.20
N PRO A 574 16.94 43.44 8.68
CA PRO A 574 18.13 43.62 7.85
C PRO A 574 18.59 42.34 7.12
N ALA A 575 18.32 41.16 7.68
CA ALA A 575 18.57 39.86 7.06
C ALA A 575 17.73 39.58 5.79
N PHE A 576 16.63 40.32 5.59
CA PHE A 576 15.73 40.23 4.44
C PHE A 576 15.72 41.50 3.58
N ALA A 577 16.64 42.45 3.84
CA ALA A 577 16.69 43.72 3.11
C ALA A 577 16.88 43.47 1.59
N GLY A 578 16.02 44.08 0.77
CA GLY A 578 15.97 43.86 -0.68
C GLY A 578 15.31 42.54 -1.14
N PHE A 579 15.27 41.50 -0.29
CA PHE A 579 14.77 40.16 -0.65
C PHE A 579 13.27 40.12 -1.01
N PHE A 580 12.52 41.15 -0.59
CA PHE A 580 11.10 41.35 -0.88
C PHE A 580 10.87 42.66 -1.65
N ALA A 581 11.82 43.08 -2.49
CA ALA A 581 11.67 44.24 -3.35
C ALA A 581 10.62 44.02 -4.46
N THR A 582 10.02 45.12 -4.93
CA THR A 582 8.99 45.13 -5.99
C THR A 582 9.26 46.12 -7.11
N GLY A 583 10.41 46.81 -7.08
CA GLY A 583 10.85 47.79 -8.08
C GLY A 583 11.72 47.20 -9.19
N GLU A 584 12.40 48.06 -9.94
CA GLU A 584 13.22 47.67 -11.12
C GLU A 584 14.41 46.78 -10.77
N ASP A 585 15.00 46.93 -9.57
CA ASP A 585 16.11 46.10 -9.07
C ASP A 585 15.68 44.69 -8.60
N ALA A 586 14.37 44.42 -8.51
CA ALA A 586 13.86 43.16 -7.96
C ALA A 586 13.94 42.01 -8.96
N ARG A 587 14.27 40.80 -8.49
CA ARG A 587 14.31 39.57 -9.32
C ARG A 587 13.27 38.53 -8.81
N PRO A 588 11.98 38.91 -8.70
CA PRO A 588 10.96 38.08 -8.07
C PRO A 588 10.64 36.84 -8.91
N PHE A 589 10.67 35.66 -8.29
CA PHE A 589 10.10 34.46 -8.91
C PHE A 589 8.59 34.38 -8.62
N SER A 590 7.75 34.57 -9.65
CA SER A 590 6.31 34.35 -9.52
C SER A 590 5.95 32.86 -9.57
N LEU A 591 5.23 32.40 -8.54
CA LEU A 591 4.65 31.06 -8.46
C LEU A 591 3.67 30.75 -9.61
N ARG A 592 3.11 31.75 -10.31
CA ARG A 592 2.24 31.51 -11.48
C ARG A 592 2.95 30.77 -12.62
N SER A 593 4.28 30.84 -12.67
CA SER A 593 5.10 30.11 -13.66
C SER A 593 4.90 28.59 -13.57
N LEU A 594 4.64 28.05 -12.37
CA LEU A 594 4.31 26.63 -12.13
C LEU A 594 3.05 26.17 -12.87
N GLY A 595 2.12 27.08 -13.16
CA GLY A 595 0.89 26.78 -13.89
C GLY A 595 1.05 26.70 -15.41
N ARG A 596 2.23 27.04 -15.95
CA ARG A 596 2.52 27.14 -17.39
C ARG A 596 3.74 26.35 -17.85
N HIS A 597 4.72 26.15 -16.96
CA HIS A 597 5.99 25.53 -17.27
C HIS A 597 6.28 24.40 -16.27
N PRO A 598 6.89 23.28 -16.70
CA PRO A 598 7.17 22.12 -15.85
C PRO A 598 8.36 22.35 -14.89
N LEU A 599 8.30 23.42 -14.09
CA LEU A 599 9.42 23.88 -13.27
C LEU A 599 9.59 23.09 -11.97
N ARG A 600 10.85 22.93 -11.56
CA ARG A 600 11.27 22.41 -10.27
C ARG A 600 11.76 23.59 -9.41
N VAL A 601 10.98 23.98 -8.41
CA VAL A 601 11.27 25.15 -7.56
C VAL A 601 11.54 24.69 -6.14
N ARG A 602 12.61 25.17 -5.50
CA ARG A 602 12.85 25.02 -4.06
C ARG A 602 12.76 26.36 -3.35
N VAL A 603 12.10 26.39 -2.19
CA VAL A 603 12.06 27.54 -1.28
C VAL A 603 12.58 27.10 0.09
N ASP A 604 13.76 27.60 0.44
CA ASP A 604 14.40 27.37 1.74
C ASP A 604 13.94 28.46 2.73
N LEU A 605 13.21 28.03 3.76
CA LEU A 605 12.67 28.90 4.81
C LEU A 605 13.69 29.12 5.96
N PRO A 606 13.70 30.30 6.60
CA PRO A 606 14.70 30.71 7.58
C PRO A 606 14.42 30.17 9.00
N GLU A 607 13.83 28.99 9.15
CA GLU A 607 13.25 28.48 10.41
C GLU A 607 14.17 28.63 11.63
N ARG A 608 15.47 28.32 11.46
CA ARG A 608 16.47 28.33 12.54
C ARG A 608 16.81 29.73 13.07
N ALA A 609 16.67 30.76 12.25
CA ALA A 609 17.03 32.14 12.59
C ALA A 609 15.80 33.02 12.85
N HIS A 610 14.72 32.81 12.08
CA HIS A 610 13.54 33.65 12.03
C HIS A 610 12.28 32.78 11.98
N ALA A 611 12.04 31.99 13.03
CA ALA A 611 10.96 31.01 13.10
C ALA A 611 9.55 31.60 12.88
N GLU A 612 9.28 32.85 13.31
CA GLU A 612 7.99 33.50 13.06
C GLU A 612 7.80 33.89 11.59
N ALA A 613 8.80 34.54 10.98
CA ALA A 613 8.84 34.82 9.55
C ALA A 613 8.66 33.53 8.73
N SER A 614 9.33 32.45 9.14
CA SER A 614 9.21 31.11 8.52
C SER A 614 7.76 30.59 8.52
N ARG A 615 7.00 30.80 9.60
CA ARG A 615 5.58 30.38 9.70
C ARG A 615 4.66 31.23 8.82
N ILE A 616 4.87 32.54 8.82
CA ILE A 616 4.15 33.50 7.97
C ILE A 616 4.39 33.19 6.49
N LEU A 617 5.65 32.93 6.11
CA LEU A 617 6.04 32.56 4.74
C LEU A 617 5.49 31.19 4.33
N ALA A 618 5.50 30.18 5.23
CA ALA A 618 4.88 28.88 4.96
C ALA A 618 3.36 28.99 4.67
N ARG A 619 2.63 29.79 5.47
CA ARG A 619 1.22 30.12 5.20
C ARG A 619 1.05 30.87 3.89
N LEU A 620 1.87 31.90 3.65
CA LEU A 620 1.78 32.73 2.45
C LEU A 620 2.01 31.91 1.16
N VAL A 621 3.02 31.03 1.13
CA VAL A 621 3.27 30.14 -0.01
C VAL A 621 2.09 29.18 -0.23
N LEU A 622 1.51 28.63 0.85
CA LEU A 622 0.35 27.73 0.78
C LEU A 622 -0.93 28.46 0.32
N ALA A 623 -1.14 29.71 0.75
CA ALA A 623 -2.22 30.58 0.29
C ALA A 623 -2.05 30.98 -1.19
N GLN A 624 -0.87 31.46 -1.57
CA GLN A 624 -0.53 31.77 -2.97
C GLN A 624 -0.68 30.53 -3.87
N PHE A 625 -0.24 29.34 -3.44
CA PHE A 625 -0.41 28.11 -4.21
C PHE A 625 -1.89 27.77 -4.44
N ASN A 626 -2.74 27.92 -3.42
CA ASN A 626 -4.18 27.72 -3.56
C ASN A 626 -4.82 28.75 -4.52
N ALA A 627 -4.41 30.02 -4.47
CA ALA A 627 -4.88 31.05 -5.39
C ALA A 627 -4.42 30.78 -6.85
N VAL A 628 -3.13 30.52 -7.05
CA VAL A 628 -2.54 30.17 -8.36
C VAL A 628 -3.22 28.94 -8.96
N THR A 629 -3.43 27.87 -8.19
CA THR A 629 -4.07 26.65 -8.69
C THR A 629 -5.57 26.81 -8.94
N ALA A 630 -6.28 27.64 -8.18
CA ALA A 630 -7.67 28.00 -8.46
C ALA A 630 -7.82 28.81 -9.76
N ALA A 631 -6.85 29.67 -10.09
CA ALA A 631 -6.83 30.47 -11.31
C ALA A 631 -6.37 29.72 -12.58
N ARG A 632 -6.00 28.43 -12.48
CA ARG A 632 -5.50 27.65 -13.64
C ARG A 632 -6.61 27.24 -14.61
N THR A 633 -6.50 27.75 -15.83
CA THR A 633 -7.25 27.27 -17.00
C THR A 633 -6.63 25.98 -17.57
N ASP A 634 -5.32 25.94 -17.78
CA ASP A 634 -4.61 24.75 -18.26
C ASP A 634 -4.30 23.75 -17.13
N ARG A 635 -4.67 22.49 -17.36
CA ARG A 635 -4.57 21.34 -16.46
C ARG A 635 -3.71 20.20 -17.03
N ALA A 636 -3.02 20.40 -18.15
CA ALA A 636 -2.13 19.39 -18.74
C ALA A 636 -0.99 18.99 -17.80
N LEU A 637 -0.35 19.97 -17.16
CA LEU A 637 0.67 19.74 -16.12
C LEU A 637 0.04 19.34 -14.79
N PHE A 638 0.60 18.31 -14.13
CA PHE A 638 0.32 18.03 -12.72
C PHE A 638 1.15 18.97 -11.82
N VAL A 639 0.51 19.82 -11.02
CA VAL A 639 1.24 20.81 -10.20
C VAL A 639 1.14 20.46 -8.72
N CYS A 640 2.28 20.33 -8.04
CA CYS A 640 2.32 19.87 -6.65
C CYS A 640 3.13 20.78 -5.73
N LEU A 641 2.53 21.16 -4.61
CA LEU A 641 3.21 21.78 -3.47
C LEU A 641 3.63 20.67 -2.51
N VAL A 642 4.89 20.70 -2.08
CA VAL A 642 5.43 19.85 -1.03
C VAL A 642 5.98 20.74 0.07
N LEU A 643 5.45 20.63 1.29
CA LEU A 643 5.85 21.40 2.46
C LEU A 643 6.34 20.41 3.54
N ASP A 644 7.66 20.37 3.73
CA ASP A 644 8.35 19.44 4.65
C ASP A 644 8.10 19.74 6.13
N ASP A 645 7.67 20.97 6.44
CA ASP A 645 7.13 21.33 7.73
C ASP A 645 5.97 22.32 7.59
N ALA A 646 4.76 21.86 7.92
CA ALA A 646 3.51 22.60 7.87
C ALA A 646 3.00 23.02 9.27
N THR A 647 3.83 22.93 10.32
CA THR A 647 3.45 23.32 11.69
C THR A 647 3.03 24.79 11.73
N HIS A 648 1.78 25.04 12.17
CA HIS A 648 1.08 26.34 12.11
C HIS A 648 0.93 26.99 10.72
N ALA A 649 1.12 26.21 9.64
CA ALA A 649 0.83 26.63 8.27
C ALA A 649 -0.62 26.34 7.83
N VAL A 650 -1.33 25.46 8.55
CA VAL A 650 -2.67 24.99 8.18
C VAL A 650 -3.76 25.90 8.76
N THR A 651 -4.64 26.39 7.88
CA THR A 651 -5.73 27.31 8.20
C THR A 651 -7.07 26.84 7.62
N ALA A 652 -8.18 27.50 7.98
CA ALA A 652 -9.51 27.13 7.51
C ALA A 652 -9.68 27.27 5.99
N GLU A 653 -9.11 28.32 5.36
CA GLU A 653 -9.20 28.50 3.90
C GLU A 653 -8.20 27.61 3.17
N THR A 654 -7.02 27.36 3.75
CA THR A 654 -6.07 26.33 3.27
C THR A 654 -6.74 24.97 3.11
N VAL A 655 -7.48 24.50 4.13
CA VAL A 655 -8.20 23.21 4.08
C VAL A 655 -9.30 23.23 3.00
N ARG A 656 -9.96 24.37 2.75
CA ARG A 656 -10.93 24.53 1.64
C ARG A 656 -10.26 24.50 0.27
N GLY A 657 -9.07 25.10 0.13
CA GLY A 657 -8.26 25.09 -1.10
C GLY A 657 -7.79 23.69 -1.47
N ILE A 658 -7.23 22.94 -0.51
CA ILE A 658 -6.73 21.58 -0.71
C ILE A 658 -7.80 20.64 -1.28
N ARG A 659 -9.05 20.75 -0.81
CA ARG A 659 -10.18 19.96 -1.34
C ARG A 659 -10.51 20.23 -2.81
N ARG A 660 -10.09 21.37 -3.37
CA ARG A 660 -10.28 21.72 -4.79
C ARG A 660 -9.19 21.19 -5.71
N LEU A 661 -7.97 20.95 -5.20
CA LEU A 661 -6.77 20.57 -5.98
C LEU A 661 -7.00 19.36 -6.89
N ARG A 662 -7.73 18.33 -6.39
CA ARG A 662 -8.12 17.13 -7.15
C ARG A 662 -8.84 17.44 -8.48
N SER A 663 -9.57 18.55 -8.57
CA SER A 663 -10.31 18.95 -9.78
C SER A 663 -9.49 19.72 -10.81
N VAL A 664 -8.33 20.27 -10.41
CA VAL A 664 -7.47 21.14 -11.25
C VAL A 664 -6.13 20.48 -11.63
N ASN A 665 -6.05 19.14 -11.52
CA ASN A 665 -4.82 18.36 -11.72
C ASN A 665 -3.66 18.88 -10.86
N ALA A 666 -3.90 18.98 -9.56
CA ALA A 666 -2.93 19.42 -8.57
C ALA A 666 -3.04 18.59 -7.29
N GLY A 667 -2.06 18.72 -6.39
CA GLY A 667 -2.06 18.09 -5.08
C GLY A 667 -1.09 18.76 -4.10
N ALA A 668 -1.31 18.55 -2.81
CA ALA A 668 -0.43 19.03 -1.75
C ALA A 668 0.17 17.84 -0.97
N VAL A 669 1.44 17.94 -0.57
CA VAL A 669 2.07 17.03 0.38
C VAL A 669 2.48 17.86 1.58
N LEU A 670 1.82 17.66 2.72
CA LEU A 670 2.11 18.39 3.96
C LEU A 670 2.65 17.42 5.01
N ALA A 671 3.79 17.76 5.59
CA ALA A 671 4.35 17.05 6.74
C ALA A 671 4.14 17.86 8.04
N LEU A 672 3.69 17.21 9.11
CA LEU A 672 3.42 17.80 10.43
C LEU A 672 4.20 17.08 11.53
N ARG A 673 4.43 17.76 12.66
CA ARG A 673 5.05 17.17 13.86
C ARG A 673 4.00 16.45 14.71
N THR A 674 2.83 17.06 14.86
CA THR A 674 1.61 16.51 15.48
C THR A 674 0.39 17.16 14.81
N LEU A 675 -0.81 16.61 15.00
CA LEU A 675 -2.06 17.29 14.64
C LEU A 675 -2.30 18.52 15.54
N ASP A 676 -1.79 18.53 16.78
CA ASP A 676 -1.95 19.66 17.72
C ASP A 676 -1.24 20.96 17.27
N ASP A 677 -0.40 20.88 16.22
CA ASP A 677 0.15 22.05 15.51
C ASP A 677 -0.92 22.85 14.72
N VAL A 678 -2.11 22.26 14.55
CA VAL A 678 -3.25 22.76 13.79
C VAL A 678 -4.40 23.07 14.77
N PRO A 679 -5.21 24.14 14.57
CA PRO A 679 -6.34 24.41 15.43
C PRO A 679 -7.34 23.24 15.55
N GLU A 680 -7.75 22.86 16.76
CA GLU A 680 -8.50 21.62 17.04
C GLU A 680 -9.77 21.48 16.17
N GLY A 681 -10.52 22.57 16.00
CA GLY A 681 -11.73 22.61 15.17
C GLY A 681 -11.52 22.32 13.68
N LEU A 682 -10.27 22.24 13.22
CA LEU A 682 -9.89 21.85 11.85
C LEU A 682 -9.40 20.40 11.74
N HIS A 683 -9.14 19.66 12.83
CA HIS A 683 -8.54 18.31 12.76
C HIS A 683 -9.32 17.36 11.85
N THR A 684 -10.64 17.24 12.06
CA THR A 684 -11.52 16.38 11.24
C THR A 684 -11.65 16.90 9.80
N ALA A 685 -11.66 18.23 9.61
CA ALA A 685 -11.75 18.84 8.29
C ALA A 685 -10.46 18.65 7.47
N LEU A 686 -9.30 18.66 8.13
CA LEU A 686 -7.98 18.37 7.57
C LEU A 686 -7.89 16.91 7.13
N LEU A 687 -8.16 15.96 8.04
CA LEU A 687 -8.14 14.53 7.70
C LEU A 687 -9.16 14.18 6.60
N GLY A 688 -10.32 14.86 6.57
CA GLY A 688 -11.32 14.75 5.49
C GLY A 688 -11.03 15.58 4.22
N ALA A 689 -9.91 16.28 4.15
CA ALA A 689 -9.45 17.01 2.96
C ALA A 689 -8.34 16.28 2.19
N PHE A 690 -7.64 15.35 2.84
CA PHE A 690 -6.54 14.57 2.29
C PHE A 690 -6.99 13.15 1.97
N GLY A 691 -6.91 12.74 0.70
CA GLY A 691 -7.23 11.37 0.30
C GLY A 691 -6.15 10.35 0.67
N CYS A 692 -4.92 10.81 0.89
CA CYS A 692 -3.82 9.99 1.39
C CYS A 692 -3.35 10.50 2.76
N THR A 693 -3.19 9.60 3.73
CA THR A 693 -2.82 9.94 5.11
C THR A 693 -1.83 8.93 5.67
N MET A 694 -0.81 9.41 6.39
CA MET A 694 0.33 8.61 6.83
C MET A 694 0.72 8.96 8.27
N ALA A 695 0.78 7.95 9.14
CA ALA A 695 1.07 8.07 10.56
C ALA A 695 2.39 7.34 10.91
N PHE A 696 3.35 8.07 11.46
CA PHE A 696 4.65 7.53 11.89
C PHE A 696 4.63 7.10 13.37
N PRO A 697 5.56 6.24 13.82
CA PRO A 697 5.75 5.89 15.23
C PRO A 697 6.07 7.12 16.10
N GLY A 698 5.61 7.09 17.35
CA GLY A 698 5.84 8.17 18.33
C GLY A 698 4.84 9.33 18.27
N LEU A 699 3.69 9.13 17.60
CA LEU A 699 2.52 10.01 17.75
C LEU A 699 1.92 9.92 19.15
N THR A 700 1.19 10.96 19.58
CA THR A 700 0.45 10.89 20.84
C THR A 700 -0.76 9.96 20.72
N THR A 701 -1.32 9.53 21.86
CA THR A 701 -2.61 8.81 21.86
C THR A 701 -3.78 9.71 21.42
N TRP A 702 -3.64 11.03 21.50
CA TRP A 702 -4.63 11.98 20.99
C TRP A 702 -4.59 12.08 19.46
N ASP A 703 -3.39 12.20 18.87
CA ASP A 703 -3.16 12.06 17.42
C ASP A 703 -3.73 10.72 16.91
N GLY A 704 -3.32 9.63 17.55
CA GLY A 704 -3.73 8.27 17.19
C GLY A 704 -5.25 8.06 17.24
N LYS A 705 -5.95 8.74 18.15
CA LYS A 705 -7.41 8.71 18.20
C LYS A 705 -8.04 9.38 16.97
N ARG A 706 -7.55 10.55 16.53
CA ARG A 706 -8.06 11.21 15.32
C ARG A 706 -7.84 10.36 14.06
N PHE A 707 -6.71 9.66 13.97
CA PHE A 707 -6.45 8.71 12.87
C PHE A 707 -7.38 7.48 12.92
N ALA A 708 -7.60 6.91 14.10
CA ALA A 708 -8.55 5.80 14.28
C ALA A 708 -9.99 6.20 13.91
N GLU A 709 -10.43 7.40 14.31
CA GLU A 709 -11.72 7.99 13.92
C GLU A 709 -11.81 8.19 12.40
N ALA A 710 -10.77 8.71 11.75
CA ALA A 710 -10.77 9.04 10.32
C ALA A 710 -10.64 7.82 9.38
N TRP A 711 -9.89 6.78 9.76
CA TRP A 711 -9.82 5.54 8.99
C TRP A 711 -10.95 4.56 9.28
N GLY A 712 -11.71 4.82 10.35
CA GLY A 712 -12.88 4.04 10.74
C GLY A 712 -12.55 2.60 11.15
N LYS A 713 -13.58 1.76 11.01
CA LYS A 713 -13.61 0.43 11.61
C LYS A 713 -13.75 -0.67 10.55
N GLU A 714 -13.48 -1.90 10.98
CA GLU A 714 -13.57 -3.12 10.19
C GLU A 714 -14.24 -4.23 11.00
N TRP A 715 -14.98 -5.10 10.33
CA TRP A 715 -15.61 -6.26 10.94
C TRP A 715 -14.58 -7.38 11.08
N VAL A 716 -14.08 -7.56 12.30
CA VAL A 716 -13.08 -8.59 12.62
C VAL A 716 -13.78 -9.81 13.21
N GLU A 717 -13.49 -11.00 12.68
CA GLU A 717 -13.95 -12.26 13.26
C GLU A 717 -13.13 -12.60 14.52
N VAL A 718 -13.65 -12.17 15.67
CA VAL A 718 -13.08 -12.51 16.97
C VAL A 718 -13.49 -13.93 17.31
N ARG A 719 -12.52 -14.84 17.24
CA ARG A 719 -12.67 -16.23 17.67
C ARG A 719 -12.50 -16.33 19.19
N GLU A 720 -13.60 -16.19 19.93
CA GLU A 720 -13.61 -16.51 21.36
C GLU A 720 -13.58 -18.04 21.53
N VAL A 721 -12.69 -18.53 22.41
CA VAL A 721 -12.52 -19.97 22.70
C VAL A 721 -12.86 -20.19 24.16
N ALA A 722 -14.15 -20.39 24.44
CA ALA A 722 -14.63 -20.59 25.80
C ALA A 722 -14.51 -22.07 26.20
N GLN A 723 -13.51 -22.40 27.02
CA GLN A 723 -13.26 -23.77 27.49
C GLN A 723 -14.29 -24.22 28.53
N HIS A 724 -15.43 -24.72 28.05
CA HIS A 724 -16.46 -25.28 28.91
C HIS A 724 -16.09 -26.72 29.31
N GLY A 725 -15.94 -26.94 30.62
CA GLY A 725 -15.80 -28.28 31.20
C GLY A 725 -17.14 -29.00 31.20
N VAL A 726 -17.32 -29.99 30.30
CA VAL A 726 -18.56 -30.76 30.23
C VAL A 726 -18.64 -31.76 31.37
N PHE A 727 -19.44 -31.43 32.38
CA PHE A 727 -19.98 -32.41 33.32
C PHE A 727 -21.17 -33.10 32.63
N ALA A 728 -21.05 -34.41 32.40
CA ALA A 728 -22.11 -35.22 31.79
C ALA A 728 -22.76 -36.11 32.87
N ASP A 729 -24.03 -35.87 33.17
CA ASP A 729 -24.77 -36.53 34.26
C ASP A 729 -25.24 -37.96 33.96
N GLN A 730 -24.72 -38.59 32.90
CA GLN A 730 -25.07 -39.98 32.54
C GLN A 730 -23.94 -40.95 32.91
N PRO A 731 -24.25 -42.12 33.51
CA PRO A 731 -23.23 -43.03 34.05
C PRO A 731 -22.37 -43.68 32.96
N LEU A 732 -22.93 -43.96 31.78
CA LEU A 732 -22.23 -44.64 30.69
C LEU A 732 -21.14 -43.76 30.06
N THR A 733 -21.43 -42.46 29.84
CA THR A 733 -20.43 -41.49 29.37
C THR A 733 -19.34 -41.27 30.41
N ARG A 734 -19.67 -41.28 31.71
CA ARG A 734 -18.71 -41.13 32.80
C ARG A 734 -17.64 -42.24 32.79
N ALA A 735 -18.01 -43.48 32.47
CA ALA A 735 -17.08 -44.61 32.33
C ALA A 735 -16.19 -44.50 31.07
N LEU A 736 -16.74 -44.10 29.92
CA LEU A 736 -15.96 -43.85 28.70
C LEU A 736 -14.98 -42.67 28.87
N HIS A 737 -15.38 -41.62 29.59
CA HIS A 737 -14.51 -40.49 29.91
C HIS A 737 -13.42 -40.83 30.93
N SER A 738 -13.65 -41.70 31.91
CA SER A 738 -12.59 -42.10 32.87
C SER A 738 -11.51 -42.96 32.20
N LEU A 739 -11.90 -43.99 31.43
CA LEU A 739 -10.98 -44.82 30.64
C LEU A 739 -10.12 -43.98 29.69
N ARG A 740 -10.75 -43.06 28.94
CA ARG A 740 -10.03 -42.15 28.03
C ARG A 740 -9.14 -41.15 28.77
N LYS A 741 -9.56 -40.63 29.93
CA LYS A 741 -8.74 -39.72 30.75
C LYS A 741 -7.47 -40.39 31.28
N MET A 742 -7.55 -41.67 31.66
CA MET A 742 -6.36 -42.45 32.05
C MET A 742 -5.43 -42.73 30.87
N ALA A 743 -5.96 -42.90 29.65
CA ALA A 743 -5.16 -43.15 28.46
C ALA A 743 -4.43 -41.91 27.89
N THR A 744 -5.01 -40.69 28.03
CA THR A 744 -4.46 -39.48 27.36
C THR A 744 -4.01 -38.34 28.28
N GLY A 745 -4.12 -38.48 29.61
CA GLY A 745 -3.53 -37.57 30.61
C GLY A 745 -4.11 -36.14 30.71
N LYS A 746 -4.75 -35.62 29.66
CA LYS A 746 -5.44 -34.32 29.65
C LYS A 746 -6.96 -34.49 29.81
N ALA A 747 -7.57 -33.59 30.58
CA ALA A 747 -9.02 -33.48 30.67
C ALA A 747 -9.61 -32.98 29.34
N VAL A 748 -10.85 -33.39 29.02
CA VAL A 748 -11.54 -32.99 27.80
C VAL A 748 -12.22 -31.64 28.02
N THR A 749 -11.52 -30.55 27.71
CA THR A 749 -12.17 -29.26 27.40
C THR A 749 -12.71 -29.34 25.99
N THR A 750 -14.03 -29.25 25.82
CA THR A 750 -14.60 -28.88 24.53
C THR A 750 -14.42 -27.38 24.36
N ASP A 751 -13.47 -27.01 23.52
CA ASP A 751 -13.28 -25.63 23.06
C ASP A 751 -14.56 -25.15 22.35
N ALA A 752 -15.41 -24.40 23.05
CA ALA A 752 -16.57 -23.78 22.43
C ALA A 752 -16.07 -22.58 21.62
N VAL A 753 -15.95 -22.79 20.30
CA VAL A 753 -15.44 -21.79 19.35
C VAL A 753 -16.58 -20.90 18.89
N THR A 754 -16.82 -19.82 19.63
CA THR A 754 -17.76 -18.76 19.22
C THR A 754 -17.02 -17.75 18.35
N VAL A 755 -17.17 -17.87 17.03
CA VAL A 755 -16.75 -16.83 16.10
C VAL A 755 -17.79 -15.71 16.16
N ARG A 756 -17.38 -14.54 16.68
CA ARG A 756 -18.20 -13.34 16.74
C ARG A 756 -17.60 -12.29 15.82
N GLN A 757 -18.35 -11.82 14.83
CA GLN A 757 -17.97 -10.62 14.10
C GLN A 757 -18.14 -9.41 15.05
N VAL A 758 -17.04 -8.69 15.27
CA VAL A 758 -16.99 -7.50 16.12
C VAL A 758 -16.41 -6.35 15.30
N GLU A 759 -17.15 -5.26 15.24
CA GLU A 759 -16.66 -4.01 14.66
C GLU A 759 -15.51 -3.46 15.53
N ARG A 760 -14.30 -3.38 14.98
CA ARG A 760 -13.10 -2.85 15.65
C ARG A 760 -12.44 -1.77 14.80
N GLU A 761 -11.81 -0.79 15.44
CA GLU A 761 -10.93 0.17 14.77
C GLU A 761 -9.83 -0.58 13.99
N ARG A 762 -9.55 -0.18 12.75
CA ARG A 762 -8.49 -0.81 11.93
C ARG A 762 -7.12 -0.71 12.60
N TRP A 763 -6.90 0.41 13.28
CA TRP A 763 -5.78 0.70 14.15
C TRP A 763 -6.31 1.45 15.37
N SER A 764 -6.00 0.97 16.57
CA SER A 764 -6.36 1.70 17.79
C SER A 764 -5.38 2.85 18.06
N ALA A 765 -5.84 3.85 18.80
CA ALA A 765 -5.01 4.97 19.25
C ALA A 765 -3.74 4.52 20.01
N SER A 766 -3.83 3.44 20.80
CA SER A 766 -2.68 2.86 21.51
C SER A 766 -1.69 2.17 20.57
N ALA A 767 -2.18 1.49 19.52
CA ALA A 767 -1.32 0.81 18.56
C ALA A 767 -0.49 1.81 17.74
N LEU A 768 -1.09 2.93 17.34
CA LEU A 768 -0.40 4.00 16.62
C LEU A 768 0.64 4.73 17.47
N ALA A 769 0.36 4.91 18.78
CA ALA A 769 1.31 5.54 19.70
C ALA A 769 2.48 4.62 20.09
N TYR A 770 2.22 3.34 20.38
CA TYR A 770 3.17 2.46 21.09
C TYR A 770 3.53 1.14 20.39
N GLU A 771 2.75 0.65 19.42
CA GLU A 771 3.01 -0.65 18.77
C GLU A 771 3.73 -0.53 17.41
N LEU A 772 3.86 0.68 16.86
CA LEU A 772 4.53 0.92 15.57
C LEU A 772 6.07 0.80 15.71
N PRO A 773 6.74 -0.12 14.98
CA PRO A 773 8.19 -0.22 15.02
C PRO A 773 8.88 0.98 14.34
N HIS A 774 10.11 1.28 14.75
CA HIS A 774 10.94 2.28 14.06
C HIS A 774 11.14 1.93 12.57
N GLY A 775 11.25 2.96 11.73
CA GLY A 775 11.38 2.80 10.28
C GLY A 775 10.13 2.21 9.59
N HIS A 776 8.99 2.16 10.27
CA HIS A 776 7.69 1.84 9.69
C HIS A 776 6.75 3.06 9.78
N ALA A 777 5.63 3.00 9.07
CA ALA A 777 4.51 3.93 9.21
C ALA A 777 3.21 3.21 8.80
N VAL A 778 2.07 3.70 9.26
CA VAL A 778 0.76 3.27 8.75
C VAL A 778 0.33 4.23 7.64
N LEU A 779 -0.01 3.69 6.48
CA LEU A 779 -0.36 4.46 5.28
C LEU A 779 -1.74 4.06 4.76
N SER A 780 -2.59 5.05 4.56
CA SER A 780 -3.90 4.95 3.89
C SER A 780 -3.86 5.80 2.61
N LEU A 781 -4.39 5.27 1.50
CA LEU A 781 -4.34 5.94 0.19
C LEU A 781 -5.71 5.97 -0.47
N THR A 782 -5.98 7.01 -1.24
CA THR A 782 -7.11 7.10 -2.16
C THR A 782 -6.61 7.65 -3.49
N THR A 783 -7.14 7.18 -4.62
CA THR A 783 -6.76 7.72 -5.94
C THR A 783 -7.75 8.76 -6.44
N VAL A 784 -7.34 9.56 -7.43
CA VAL A 784 -8.24 10.47 -8.17
C VAL A 784 -9.40 9.69 -8.83
N ALA A 785 -9.22 8.41 -9.15
CA ALA A 785 -10.28 7.52 -9.64
C ALA A 785 -11.27 7.05 -8.54
N GLY A 786 -10.93 7.23 -7.25
CA GLY A 786 -11.75 6.79 -6.11
C GLY A 786 -11.42 5.39 -5.58
N GLU A 787 -10.39 4.73 -6.10
CA GLU A 787 -9.88 3.49 -5.52
C GLU A 787 -9.26 3.78 -4.15
N HIS A 788 -9.50 2.91 -3.17
CA HIS A 788 -9.03 3.08 -1.80
C HIS A 788 -8.13 1.93 -1.34
N MET A 789 -7.04 2.26 -0.67
CA MET A 789 -6.20 1.34 0.09
C MET A 789 -6.44 1.61 1.59
N PRO A 790 -6.89 0.61 2.38
CA PRO A 790 -7.04 0.77 3.82
C PRO A 790 -5.68 1.04 4.49
N PRO A 791 -5.66 1.55 5.75
CA PRO A 791 -4.42 1.79 6.50
C PRO A 791 -3.57 0.51 6.67
N LEU A 792 -2.49 0.39 5.89
CA LEU A 792 -1.53 -0.72 5.94
C LEU A 792 -0.26 -0.33 6.69
N LEU A 793 0.34 -1.28 7.41
CA LEU A 793 1.69 -1.13 7.98
C LEU A 793 2.75 -1.27 6.88
N VAL A 794 3.49 -0.19 6.64
CA VAL A 794 4.56 -0.10 5.63
C VAL A 794 5.91 -0.03 6.32
N ARG A 795 6.86 -0.86 5.89
CA ARG A 795 8.29 -0.74 6.23
C ARG A 795 8.95 0.23 5.26
N LEU A 796 9.51 1.32 5.76
CA LEU A 796 10.06 2.42 4.97
C LEU A 796 11.53 2.17 4.61
N ALA A 797 11.72 1.56 3.44
CA ALA A 797 13.00 1.19 2.83
C ALA A 797 12.82 1.12 1.29
N GLY A 798 12.60 2.28 0.67
CA GLY A 798 12.34 2.46 -0.77
C GLY A 798 13.59 2.60 -1.64
#